data_AF-A0A6A4XAZ7-F1
#
_entry.id   AF-A0A6A4XAZ7-F1
#
_cell.length_a   1.000
_cell.length_b   1.000
_cell.length_c   1.000
_cell.angle_alpha   90.00
_cell.angle_beta   90.00
_cell.angle_gamma   90.00
#
_symmetry.space_group_name_H-M   'P 1'
#
loop_
_entity.id
_entity.type
_entity.pdbx_description
1 polymer ?
#
loop_
_entity_poly.entity_id
_entity_poly.type
_entity_poly.pdbx_seq_one_letter_code
_entity_poly.pdbx_strand_id
1 'polypeptide(L)'
;MAQLRLPDKKAKLLDWLATKCGSALHLLPDTLLLATTLRGHHPIAHQADVLREDLADAVRWLLQEPIIRTLLDLQEATCRYCEQSCEQLSVVHLNRCGLSDQSLFMAGSAATKSPQHEMMMEFGPLHWTDAVLEEEEPDCVAPQGKPQVWARPTDTPGFVTLHWTRTTRCEHEGPLEALRAGSIRQLTHRFCRVMCDGGGVVTVNGPAVQVGGEDTGQFGVDHVPCLRAPWWPAKEKFLGRHQVTEFPPPEVRENMCRFGVHLVPVSKPGRAPEDMCWQVSFARALVVAIRYLSPLQVATIEAVKAMQVIDGESVVSGTALKSSFIINAVLWLVQDTKSDLWTSITGSVQMVLDWLERKLSKGRLSCFFYEAMDLAEGLSGVARQDMLDTIELLKSQSTQLLAVHCVETLDLVALLGEETEPLSERQLRLRLAQHLIISGVSSSIVARKTAPWWHLWFIHIVPNMIFDIPLVNWYHRCISGTYTLQCLLLQAWSVLDPADLVNGDQETESYEGTIMLDATPLTRLLSKSQLEFLLGDAAAVAAWCRRQLRRPEEERPAGLTAELDAPRGRAELLLRPELLLQAISKAVPKELSRRKAADHEVMLNWRPDERAHQTYQDWKVMLEERFRSNLKQTLRDCLPELDSMLVASAAGLWKRHLQDLLSSDHLQAKYTEARCQGRDNWQLRPLLIKDPPAEGEDAHKQRRQRVDKRAKQPSDQLTDDRANQQAGQRKNPEADQRTERNSDQRTERKSEQGTKRKSEQRTERNGDQRNKRRSGQWAERNGDQRTADQWAERDGDQHLPKELQELSRQQQQERRELESRHRREMQELKQRQREELDEIRSRDNQQPNSRRRSPRARPDERG
;
A
#
# COMPACT_ATOMS: atom_id res chain seq x y z
N MET A 1 -3.26 -12.32 -38.45
CA MET A 1 -2.18 -12.07 -37.47
C MET A 1 -2.23 -10.61 -37.07
N ALA A 2 -2.65 -10.32 -35.84
CA ALA A 2 -2.58 -8.97 -35.29
C ALA A 2 -1.10 -8.60 -35.13
N GLN A 3 -0.67 -7.47 -35.70
CA GLN A 3 0.67 -6.96 -35.51
C GLN A 3 0.74 -6.20 -34.18
N LEU A 4 1.80 -6.47 -33.41
CA LEU A 4 2.14 -5.70 -32.22
C LEU A 4 2.35 -4.23 -32.61
N ARG A 5 1.55 -3.34 -32.03
CA ARG A 5 1.72 -1.88 -32.20
C ARG A 5 2.50 -1.35 -31.01
N LEU A 6 3.83 -1.42 -31.08
CA LEU A 6 4.68 -0.67 -30.15
C LEU A 6 4.91 0.73 -30.72
N PRO A 7 4.91 1.78 -29.87
CA PRO A 7 5.47 3.07 -30.26
C PRO A 7 6.89 2.90 -30.80
N ASP A 8 7.26 3.64 -31.85
CA ASP A 8 8.57 3.52 -32.53
C ASP A 8 9.76 3.54 -31.56
N LYS A 9 9.67 4.36 -30.50
CA LYS A 9 10.70 4.44 -29.44
C LYS A 9 10.90 3.11 -28.72
N LYS A 10 9.82 2.38 -28.41
CA LYS A 10 9.87 1.09 -27.71
C LYS A 10 10.30 -0.04 -28.63
N ALA A 11 9.90 0.00 -29.90
CA ALA A 11 10.37 -0.95 -30.90
C ALA A 11 11.90 -0.88 -31.05
N LYS A 12 12.46 0.32 -31.24
CA LYS A 12 13.93 0.51 -31.31
C LYS A 12 14.66 0.01 -30.07
N LEU A 13 14.08 0.25 -28.89
CA LEU A 13 14.69 -0.18 -27.64
C LEU A 13 14.62 -1.70 -27.44
N LEU A 14 13.51 -2.32 -27.84
CA LEU A 14 13.38 -3.76 -27.82
C LEU A 14 14.41 -4.41 -28.76
N ASP A 15 14.61 -3.87 -29.96
CA ASP A 15 15.64 -4.34 -30.89
C ASP A 15 17.04 -4.23 -30.28
N TRP A 16 17.32 -3.13 -29.58
CA TRP A 16 18.56 -2.97 -28.84
C TRP A 16 18.70 -4.02 -27.72
N LEU A 17 17.65 -4.24 -26.91
CA LEU A 17 17.67 -5.24 -25.84
C LEU A 17 17.86 -6.66 -26.37
N ALA A 18 17.16 -7.01 -27.46
CA ALA A 18 17.28 -8.30 -28.12
C ALA A 18 18.69 -8.51 -28.68
N THR A 19 19.28 -7.47 -29.29
CA THR A 19 20.67 -7.50 -29.76
C THR A 19 21.65 -7.64 -28.60
N LYS A 20 21.43 -6.90 -27.52
CA LYS A 20 22.34 -6.83 -26.37
C LYS A 20 22.31 -8.08 -25.49
N CYS A 21 21.13 -8.67 -25.27
CA CYS A 21 20.94 -9.81 -24.36
C CYS A 21 20.85 -11.15 -25.10
N GLY A 22 20.57 -11.15 -26.41
CA GLY A 22 20.41 -12.38 -27.20
C GLY A 22 19.37 -13.34 -26.61
N SER A 23 19.73 -14.62 -26.54
CA SER A 23 18.87 -15.67 -25.96
C SER A 23 18.64 -15.52 -24.44
N ALA A 24 19.45 -14.71 -23.76
CA ALA A 24 19.36 -14.50 -22.32
C ALA A 24 18.41 -13.34 -21.93
N LEU A 25 17.65 -12.78 -22.89
CA LEU A 25 16.73 -11.66 -22.65
C LEU A 25 15.70 -11.93 -21.53
N HIS A 26 15.27 -13.18 -21.37
CA HIS A 26 14.35 -13.62 -20.31
C HIS A 26 14.87 -13.38 -18.88
N LEU A 27 16.20 -13.29 -18.69
CA LEU A 27 16.78 -13.02 -17.37
C LEU A 27 16.43 -11.62 -16.85
N LEU A 28 16.14 -10.65 -17.73
CA LEU A 28 15.72 -9.32 -17.32
C LEU A 28 14.42 -9.37 -16.50
N PRO A 29 13.27 -9.84 -17.06
CA PRO A 29 12.04 -9.91 -16.29
C PRO A 29 12.12 -10.91 -15.14
N ASP A 30 12.77 -12.06 -15.32
CA ASP A 30 12.91 -13.08 -14.27
C ASP A 30 13.64 -12.57 -13.02
N THR A 31 14.51 -11.57 -13.20
CA THR A 31 15.28 -10.97 -12.11
C THR A 31 14.64 -9.69 -11.58
N LEU A 32 14.31 -8.75 -12.47
CA LEU A 32 13.96 -7.38 -12.10
C LEU A 32 12.51 -7.26 -11.62
N LEU A 33 11.59 -8.00 -12.24
CA LEU A 33 10.19 -8.02 -11.80
C LEU A 33 10.08 -8.77 -10.46
N LEU A 34 10.78 -9.89 -10.29
CA LEU A 34 10.82 -10.61 -9.02
C LEU A 34 11.41 -9.77 -7.89
N ALA A 35 12.51 -9.04 -8.16
CA ALA A 35 13.11 -8.11 -7.21
C ALA A 35 12.12 -7.02 -6.77
N THR A 36 11.33 -6.51 -7.72
CA THR A 36 10.29 -5.49 -7.45
C THR A 36 9.20 -6.08 -6.55
N THR A 37 8.70 -7.28 -6.88
CA THR A 37 7.67 -7.95 -6.10
C THR A 37 8.15 -8.30 -4.68
N LEU A 38 9.39 -8.80 -4.52
CA LEU A 38 9.98 -9.12 -3.20
C LEU A 38 10.06 -7.90 -2.27
N ARG A 39 10.27 -6.71 -2.83
CA ARG A 39 10.34 -5.46 -2.07
C ARG A 39 8.95 -4.93 -1.72
N GLY A 40 8.03 -4.96 -2.66
CA GLY A 40 6.71 -4.32 -2.53
C GLY A 40 5.64 -5.19 -1.85
N HIS A 41 5.77 -6.52 -1.89
CA HIS A 41 4.62 -7.43 -1.70
C HIS A 41 4.76 -8.32 -0.48
N HIS A 42 5.19 -7.76 0.65
CA HIS A 42 5.14 -8.49 1.90
C HIS A 42 3.68 -8.56 2.39
N PRO A 43 3.08 -9.75 2.59
CA PRO A 43 1.66 -9.90 2.95
C PRO A 43 1.23 -9.07 4.17
N ILE A 44 2.08 -9.03 5.20
CA ILE A 44 1.82 -8.26 6.43
C ILE A 44 1.91 -6.75 6.18
N ALA A 45 2.86 -6.30 5.35
CA ALA A 45 3.03 -4.86 5.08
C ALA A 45 1.88 -4.32 4.26
N HIS A 46 1.41 -5.09 3.28
CA HIS A 46 0.26 -4.73 2.50
C HIS A 46 -1.04 -4.77 3.35
N GLN A 47 -1.16 -5.69 4.31
CA GLN A 47 -2.28 -5.64 5.25
C GLN A 47 -2.25 -4.38 6.12
N ALA A 48 -1.05 -3.98 6.57
CA ALA A 48 -0.87 -2.75 7.32
C ALA A 48 -1.32 -1.52 6.54
N ASP A 49 -0.95 -1.45 5.25
CA ASP A 49 -1.35 -0.33 4.39
C ASP A 49 -2.85 -0.32 4.11
N VAL A 50 -3.45 -1.49 3.85
CA VAL A 50 -4.92 -1.60 3.68
C VAL A 50 -5.65 -1.14 4.94
N LEU A 51 -5.24 -1.58 6.14
CA LEU A 51 -5.89 -1.14 7.39
C LEU A 51 -5.73 0.36 7.64
N ARG A 52 -4.58 0.94 7.26
CA ARG A 52 -4.36 2.39 7.34
C ARG A 52 -5.34 3.13 6.43
N GLU A 53 -5.55 2.64 5.23
CA GLU A 53 -6.48 3.21 4.26
C GLU A 53 -7.94 2.99 4.65
N ASP A 54 -8.30 1.80 5.13
CA ASP A 54 -9.63 1.48 5.66
C ASP A 54 -10.00 2.40 6.84
N LEU A 55 -9.01 2.78 7.66
CA LEU A 55 -9.21 3.77 8.72
C LEU A 55 -9.55 5.16 8.14
N ALA A 56 -8.81 5.60 7.14
CA ALA A 56 -9.08 6.88 6.48
C ALA A 56 -10.48 6.88 5.83
N ASP A 57 -10.87 5.77 5.22
CA ASP A 57 -12.19 5.59 4.61
C ASP A 57 -13.30 5.52 5.66
N ALA A 58 -13.10 4.85 6.80
CA ALA A 58 -14.06 4.80 7.89
C ALA A 58 -14.34 6.19 8.48
N VAL A 59 -13.33 7.04 8.57
CA VAL A 59 -13.52 8.43 9.01
C VAL A 59 -14.22 9.24 7.92
N ARG A 60 -13.84 9.07 6.64
CA ARG A 60 -14.50 9.72 5.48
C ARG A 60 -15.97 9.34 5.37
N TRP A 61 -16.29 8.10 5.72
CA TRP A 61 -17.64 7.57 5.72
C TRP A 61 -18.58 8.34 6.65
N LEU A 62 -18.09 8.99 7.71
CA LEU A 62 -18.94 9.79 8.60
C LEU A 62 -19.64 10.96 7.87
N LEU A 63 -19.05 11.51 6.80
CA LEU A 63 -19.73 12.50 5.95
C LEU A 63 -20.82 11.88 5.07
N GLN A 64 -20.67 10.60 4.75
CA GLN A 64 -21.45 9.87 3.74
C GLN A 64 -22.57 9.01 4.37
N GLU A 65 -22.42 8.58 5.61
CA GLU A 65 -23.39 7.78 6.36
C GLU A 65 -24.79 8.44 6.40
N PRO A 66 -24.95 9.75 6.66
CA PRO A 66 -26.28 10.38 6.74
C PRO A 66 -27.06 10.33 5.43
N ILE A 67 -26.37 10.41 4.28
CA ILE A 67 -27.06 10.39 2.98
C ILE A 67 -27.50 8.98 2.62
N ILE A 68 -26.65 7.97 2.80
CA ILE A 68 -27.07 6.60 2.46
C ILE A 68 -28.22 6.14 3.38
N ARG A 69 -28.19 6.54 4.65
CA ARG A 69 -29.29 6.29 5.59
C ARG A 69 -30.58 6.96 5.15
N THR A 70 -30.49 8.22 4.68
CA THR A 70 -31.64 8.91 4.08
C THR A 70 -32.21 8.14 2.89
N LEU A 71 -31.35 7.65 1.99
CA LEU A 71 -31.80 6.93 0.79
C LEU A 71 -32.43 5.57 1.13
N LEU A 72 -31.96 4.92 2.20
CA LEU A 72 -32.54 3.69 2.74
C LEU A 72 -33.92 3.95 3.37
N ASP A 73 -34.07 5.03 4.15
CA ASP A 73 -35.35 5.41 4.79
C ASP A 73 -36.45 5.77 3.79
N LEU A 74 -36.10 6.05 2.53
CA LEU A 74 -37.05 6.30 1.45
C LEU A 74 -37.59 5.01 0.80
N GLN A 75 -37.07 3.84 1.16
CA GLN A 75 -37.56 2.56 0.64
C GLN A 75 -38.87 2.20 1.36
N GLU A 76 -39.93 1.94 0.61
CA GLU A 76 -41.21 1.49 1.17
C GLU A 76 -41.19 -0.01 1.43
N ALA A 77 -41.67 -0.42 2.61
CA ALA A 77 -41.87 -1.82 2.95
C ALA A 77 -43.13 -2.36 2.26
N THR A 78 -43.01 -3.49 1.56
CA THR A 78 -44.11 -4.24 0.97
C THR A 78 -44.90 -5.05 2.00
N CYS A 79 -44.28 -5.47 3.12
CA CYS A 79 -44.98 -6.14 4.21
C CYS A 79 -44.52 -5.69 5.61
N ARG A 80 -45.47 -5.17 6.39
CA ARG A 80 -45.25 -4.73 7.77
C ARG A 80 -44.90 -5.82 8.79
N TYR A 81 -44.83 -7.10 8.43
CA TYR A 81 -44.57 -8.17 9.42
C TYR A 81 -43.20 -8.82 9.22
N CYS A 82 -42.83 -9.10 7.97
CA CYS A 82 -41.53 -9.67 7.65
C CYS A 82 -40.49 -8.60 7.25
N GLU A 83 -40.87 -7.36 6.97
CA GLU A 83 -39.93 -6.30 6.55
C GLU A 83 -39.78 -5.15 7.56
N GLN A 84 -40.67 -5.07 8.56
CA GLN A 84 -40.81 -3.90 9.46
C GLN A 84 -39.55 -3.52 10.26
N SER A 85 -38.49 -4.34 10.22
CA SER A 85 -37.24 -4.10 10.93
C SER A 85 -36.04 -3.80 10.04
N CYS A 86 -36.26 -3.56 8.73
CA CYS A 86 -35.22 -3.04 7.84
C CYS A 86 -34.76 -1.62 8.21
N GLU A 87 -35.39 -0.95 9.18
CA GLU A 87 -34.94 0.31 9.81
C GLU A 87 -33.51 0.24 10.40
N GLN A 88 -32.90 -0.96 10.44
CA GLN A 88 -31.51 -1.18 10.89
C GLN A 88 -30.51 -1.44 9.74
N LEU A 89 -30.95 -1.55 8.48
CA LEU A 89 -30.03 -1.78 7.37
C LEU A 89 -29.13 -0.54 7.22
N SER A 90 -27.83 -0.76 7.26
CA SER A 90 -26.81 0.27 7.13
C SER A 90 -25.56 -0.33 6.50
N VAL A 91 -24.60 0.48 6.09
CA VAL A 91 -23.28 -0.03 5.71
C VAL A 91 -22.51 -0.30 6.99
N VAL A 92 -22.30 -1.57 7.32
CA VAL A 92 -21.61 -2.01 8.52
C VAL A 92 -20.09 -2.00 8.34
N HIS A 93 -19.63 -2.32 7.12
CA HIS A 93 -18.22 -2.37 6.78
C HIS A 93 -17.95 -1.76 5.40
N LEU A 94 -16.85 -1.02 5.32
CA LEU A 94 -16.19 -0.66 4.07
C LEU A 94 -14.89 -1.45 4.03
N ASN A 95 -14.66 -2.17 2.94
CA ASN A 95 -13.43 -2.93 2.76
C ASN A 95 -12.88 -2.68 1.38
N ARG A 96 -11.58 -2.37 1.30
CA ARG A 96 -10.90 -2.32 0.01
C ARG A 96 -10.63 -3.72 -0.52
N CYS A 97 -10.98 -3.92 -1.78
CA CYS A 97 -10.64 -5.11 -2.54
C CYS A 97 -10.08 -4.74 -3.93
N GLY A 98 -9.50 -5.73 -4.60
CA GLY A 98 -8.90 -5.55 -5.92
C GLY A 98 -7.37 -5.44 -5.89
N LEU A 99 -6.76 -5.87 -7.00
CA LEU A 99 -5.34 -5.70 -7.30
C LEU A 99 -5.17 -4.42 -8.11
N SER A 100 -5.33 -3.26 -7.47
CA SER A 100 -4.95 -2.01 -8.11
C SER A 100 -3.44 -2.00 -8.36
N ASP A 101 -3.01 -1.30 -9.42
CA ASP A 101 -1.60 -1.19 -9.80
C ASP A 101 -0.74 -0.47 -8.73
N GLN A 102 -1.32 -0.01 -7.61
CA GLN A 102 -0.59 0.47 -6.44
C GLN A 102 -0.91 -0.24 -5.12
N SER A 103 -2.02 -1.00 -5.01
CA SER A 103 -2.29 -1.85 -3.83
C SER A 103 -1.14 -2.84 -3.59
N LEU A 104 -0.46 -3.18 -4.67
CA LEU A 104 0.68 -4.05 -4.76
C LEU A 104 2.04 -3.35 -4.52
N PHE A 105 2.13 -2.03 -4.66
CA PHE A 105 3.38 -1.29 -4.46
C PHE A 105 3.49 -0.69 -3.04
N MET A 106 4.31 -1.31 -2.20
CA MET A 106 4.83 -0.63 -1.01
C MET A 106 6.10 0.17 -1.31
N ALA A 107 6.04 1.47 -1.00
CA ALA A 107 7.12 2.41 -0.72
C ALA A 107 8.21 2.62 -1.79
N GLY A 108 8.09 3.73 -2.55
CA GLY A 108 9.25 4.37 -3.17
C GLY A 108 8.96 5.34 -4.30
N SER A 109 7.86 5.16 -5.03
CA SER A 109 7.49 6.09 -6.09
C SER A 109 6.43 7.06 -5.59
N ALA A 110 6.81 8.34 -5.56
CA ALA A 110 5.90 9.47 -5.44
C ALA A 110 5.07 9.65 -6.74
N ALA A 111 4.54 8.55 -7.28
CA ALA A 111 3.65 8.58 -8.42
C ALA A 111 2.26 9.02 -7.94
N THR A 112 1.96 10.26 -8.29
CA THR A 112 0.80 11.11 -8.00
C THR A 112 -0.55 10.60 -8.52
N LYS A 113 -0.74 9.30 -8.73
CA LYS A 113 -2.02 8.74 -9.19
C LYS A 113 -2.64 7.89 -8.09
N SER A 114 -3.71 8.32 -7.43
CA SER A 114 -4.42 7.44 -6.50
C SER A 114 -4.92 6.19 -7.23
N PRO A 115 -4.83 4.98 -6.65
CA PRO A 115 -5.23 3.78 -7.35
C PRO A 115 -6.74 3.70 -7.53
N GLN A 116 -7.18 3.25 -8.71
CA GLN A 116 -8.50 2.64 -8.87
C GLN A 116 -8.59 1.44 -7.93
N HIS A 117 -9.50 1.46 -6.98
CA HIS A 117 -9.72 0.35 -6.07
C HIS A 117 -11.22 0.09 -5.94
N GLU A 118 -11.56 -1.16 -5.65
CA GLU A 118 -12.93 -1.56 -5.38
C GLU A 118 -13.19 -1.37 -3.88
N MET A 119 -14.24 -0.62 -3.55
CA MET A 119 -14.71 -0.44 -2.19
C MET A 119 -15.97 -1.27 -2.00
N MET A 120 -15.84 -2.40 -1.29
CA MET A 120 -16.99 -3.22 -0.92
C MET A 120 -17.78 -2.56 0.20
N MET A 121 -19.01 -2.17 -0.12
CA MET A 121 -19.97 -1.58 0.81
C MET A 121 -20.88 -2.67 1.36
N GLU A 122 -20.52 -3.22 2.52
CA GLU A 122 -21.25 -4.33 3.14
C GLU A 122 -22.47 -3.81 3.90
N PHE A 123 -23.67 -4.15 3.43
CA PHE A 123 -24.93 -3.79 4.08
C PHE A 123 -25.33 -4.84 5.14
N GLY A 124 -25.77 -4.37 6.30
CA GLY A 124 -26.20 -5.19 7.42
C GLY A 124 -26.68 -4.38 8.62
N PRO A 125 -26.89 -5.04 9.78
CA PRO A 125 -26.79 -6.48 9.99
C PRO A 125 -27.97 -7.24 9.36
N LEU A 126 -27.70 -8.44 8.83
CA LEU A 126 -28.73 -9.38 8.36
C LEU A 126 -28.83 -10.56 9.32
N HIS A 127 -30.05 -11.01 9.59
CA HIS A 127 -30.31 -12.23 10.34
C HIS A 127 -30.65 -13.33 9.34
N TRP A 128 -29.82 -14.36 9.29
CA TRP A 128 -30.04 -15.50 8.39
C TRP A 128 -30.81 -16.60 9.11
N THR A 129 -31.59 -17.39 8.37
CA THR A 129 -32.21 -18.63 8.86
C THR A 129 -31.15 -19.70 9.16
N ASP A 130 -31.50 -20.79 9.85
CA ASP A 130 -30.59 -21.94 10.00
C ASP A 130 -30.42 -22.71 8.68
N ALA A 131 -31.49 -22.78 7.88
CA ALA A 131 -31.51 -23.36 6.54
C ALA A 131 -31.26 -22.26 5.50
N VAL A 132 -30.01 -21.78 5.42
CA VAL A 132 -29.71 -20.52 4.72
C VAL A 132 -29.83 -20.63 3.19
N LEU A 133 -29.47 -21.77 2.61
CA LEU A 133 -29.42 -21.99 1.16
C LEU A 133 -30.28 -23.20 0.80
N GLU A 134 -31.54 -22.97 0.45
CA GLU A 134 -32.57 -24.01 0.23
C GLU A 134 -33.36 -23.74 -1.06
N GLU A 135 -33.91 -24.78 -1.69
CA GLU A 135 -34.81 -24.60 -2.84
C GLU A 135 -36.24 -24.23 -2.39
N GLU A 136 -36.68 -24.87 -1.30
CA GLU A 136 -38.01 -24.72 -0.72
C GLU A 136 -38.04 -23.64 0.37
N GLU A 137 -39.23 -23.05 0.59
CA GLU A 137 -39.41 -22.03 1.60
C GLU A 137 -39.30 -22.63 3.02
N PRO A 138 -38.51 -22.02 3.94
CA PRO A 138 -38.46 -22.45 5.34
C PRO A 138 -39.80 -22.25 6.07
N ASP A 139 -40.00 -22.99 7.16
CA ASP A 139 -41.18 -22.87 8.01
C ASP A 139 -41.42 -21.45 8.53
N CYS A 140 -42.69 -21.08 8.67
CA CYS A 140 -43.09 -19.78 9.22
C CYS A 140 -42.55 -19.58 10.65
N VAL A 141 -41.97 -18.41 10.91
CA VAL A 141 -41.43 -18.05 12.23
C VAL A 141 -42.42 -17.21 13.06
N ALA A 142 -42.21 -17.17 14.37
CA ALA A 142 -42.99 -16.32 15.25
C ALA A 142 -42.69 -14.82 14.96
N PRO A 143 -43.72 -13.95 14.97
CA PRO A 143 -43.59 -12.53 14.62
C PRO A 143 -42.81 -11.69 15.65
N GLN A 144 -42.34 -12.30 16.74
CA GLN A 144 -41.59 -11.62 17.81
C GLN A 144 -40.07 -11.62 17.55
N GLY A 145 -39.60 -12.40 16.58
CA GLY A 145 -38.18 -12.42 16.16
C GLY A 145 -37.83 -11.27 15.22
N LYS A 146 -36.54 -10.99 15.08
CA LYS A 146 -36.05 -10.10 14.01
C LYS A 146 -36.29 -10.75 12.64
N PRO A 147 -36.60 -9.97 11.59
CA PRO A 147 -36.72 -10.46 10.23
C PRO A 147 -35.54 -11.32 9.83
N GLN A 148 -35.83 -12.53 9.34
CA GLN A 148 -34.83 -13.46 8.87
C GLN A 148 -34.85 -13.55 7.35
N VAL A 149 -33.67 -13.64 6.74
CA VAL A 149 -33.49 -13.85 5.32
C VAL A 149 -32.96 -15.24 5.02
N TRP A 150 -33.36 -15.79 3.90
CA TRP A 150 -32.82 -17.02 3.34
C TRP A 150 -32.55 -16.83 1.85
N ALA A 151 -31.66 -17.66 1.30
CA ALA A 151 -31.23 -17.62 -0.09
C ALA A 151 -31.80 -18.81 -0.85
N ARG A 152 -32.47 -18.54 -1.97
CA ARG A 152 -32.91 -19.56 -2.92
C ARG A 152 -31.92 -19.65 -4.08
N PRO A 153 -31.26 -20.80 -4.32
CA PRO A 153 -30.46 -21.03 -5.52
C PRO A 153 -31.26 -20.79 -6.79
N THR A 154 -30.58 -20.34 -7.84
CA THR A 154 -31.18 -20.28 -9.16
C THR A 154 -30.70 -21.42 -10.05
N ASP A 155 -31.27 -21.49 -11.26
CA ASP A 155 -30.83 -22.36 -12.35
C ASP A 155 -29.37 -22.17 -12.77
N THR A 156 -28.78 -21.00 -12.46
CA THR A 156 -27.38 -20.68 -12.73
C THR A 156 -26.54 -20.82 -11.45
N PRO A 157 -25.53 -21.71 -11.42
CA PRO A 157 -24.65 -21.86 -10.26
C PRO A 157 -23.98 -20.55 -9.86
N GLY A 158 -23.98 -20.26 -8.55
CA GLY A 158 -23.40 -19.04 -8.01
C GLY A 158 -24.33 -17.83 -8.05
N PHE A 159 -25.58 -17.97 -8.51
CA PHE A 159 -26.61 -16.95 -8.40
C PHE A 159 -27.73 -17.42 -7.46
N VAL A 160 -28.19 -16.50 -6.61
CA VAL A 160 -29.27 -16.70 -5.65
C VAL A 160 -30.25 -15.53 -5.70
N THR A 161 -31.47 -15.78 -5.23
CA THR A 161 -32.44 -14.74 -4.86
C THR A 161 -32.61 -14.76 -3.35
N LEU A 162 -32.82 -13.60 -2.73
CA LEU A 162 -33.01 -13.51 -1.29
C LEU A 162 -34.49 -13.33 -0.98
N HIS A 163 -34.96 -13.96 0.10
CA HIS A 163 -36.35 -13.96 0.48
C HIS A 163 -36.49 -13.72 1.98
N TRP A 164 -37.54 -12.99 2.36
CA TRP A 164 -37.92 -12.83 3.76
C TRP A 164 -38.59 -14.11 4.25
N THR A 165 -38.21 -14.55 5.44
CA THR A 165 -38.89 -15.66 6.11
C THR A 165 -40.27 -15.19 6.55
N ARG A 166 -41.30 -15.95 6.19
CA ARG A 166 -42.68 -15.63 6.55
C ARG A 166 -42.88 -15.70 8.05
N THR A 167 -43.69 -14.78 8.55
CA THR A 167 -44.21 -14.87 9.91
C THR A 167 -45.60 -15.49 9.87
N THR A 168 -46.05 -16.06 10.99
CA THR A 168 -47.43 -16.53 11.14
C THR A 168 -48.50 -15.42 11.03
N ARG A 169 -48.10 -14.15 10.92
CA ARG A 169 -48.98 -12.98 10.73
C ARG A 169 -48.93 -12.40 9.32
N CYS A 170 -48.08 -12.93 8.44
CA CYS A 170 -47.97 -12.46 7.08
C CYS A 170 -49.28 -12.73 6.30
N GLU A 171 -49.80 -11.69 5.64
CA GLU A 171 -51.04 -11.77 4.84
C GLU A 171 -50.76 -12.20 3.38
N HIS A 172 -49.49 -12.27 2.97
CA HIS A 172 -49.09 -12.72 1.64
C HIS A 172 -48.99 -14.25 1.58
N GLU A 173 -49.37 -14.82 0.42
CA GLU A 173 -49.51 -16.26 0.22
C GLU A 173 -48.17 -16.98 -0.08
N GLY A 174 -47.16 -16.25 -0.57
CA GLY A 174 -45.84 -16.79 -0.91
C GLY A 174 -44.67 -15.96 -0.37
N PRO A 175 -43.42 -16.42 -0.58
CA PRO A 175 -42.23 -15.74 -0.09
C PRO A 175 -42.06 -14.38 -0.78
N LEU A 176 -41.74 -13.36 0.00
CA LEU A 176 -41.41 -12.02 -0.51
C LEU A 176 -39.92 -11.91 -0.73
N GLU A 177 -39.53 -11.40 -1.89
CA GLU A 177 -38.12 -11.17 -2.21
C GLU A 177 -37.53 -10.10 -1.28
N ALA A 178 -36.47 -10.47 -0.56
CA ALA A 178 -35.76 -9.59 0.34
C ALA A 178 -34.64 -8.86 -0.40
N LEU A 179 -34.48 -7.56 -0.12
CA LEU A 179 -33.32 -6.77 -0.55
C LEU A 179 -32.98 -7.02 -2.02
N ARG A 180 -33.91 -6.71 -2.94
CA ARG A 180 -33.71 -6.99 -4.37
C ARG A 180 -32.36 -6.44 -4.85
N ALA A 181 -31.59 -7.27 -5.55
CA ALA A 181 -30.25 -6.92 -6.02
C ALA A 181 -30.24 -5.61 -6.83
N GLY A 182 -31.23 -5.45 -7.72
CA GLY A 182 -31.41 -4.22 -8.51
C GLY A 182 -31.68 -2.98 -7.67
N SER A 183 -32.48 -3.09 -6.60
CA SER A 183 -32.79 -1.98 -5.70
C SER A 183 -31.57 -1.51 -4.93
N ILE A 184 -30.74 -2.45 -4.42
CA ILE A 184 -29.49 -2.09 -3.72
C ILE A 184 -28.47 -1.48 -4.67
N ARG A 185 -28.33 -1.99 -5.90
CA ARG A 185 -27.45 -1.36 -6.91
C ARG A 185 -27.91 0.05 -7.25
N GLN A 186 -29.22 0.26 -7.43
CA GLN A 186 -29.79 1.58 -7.70
C GLN A 186 -29.61 2.54 -6.52
N LEU A 187 -29.73 2.06 -5.28
CA LEU A 187 -29.43 2.83 -4.07
C LEU A 187 -28.00 3.34 -4.09
N THR A 188 -27.02 2.46 -4.35
CA THR A 188 -25.60 2.86 -4.45
C THR A 188 -25.36 3.83 -5.61
N HIS A 189 -26.04 3.64 -6.75
CA HIS A 189 -25.98 4.58 -7.87
C HIS A 189 -26.48 5.98 -7.47
N ARG A 190 -27.63 6.09 -6.80
CA ARG A 190 -28.15 7.36 -6.29
C ARG A 190 -27.19 8.00 -5.28
N PHE A 191 -26.64 7.19 -4.38
CA PHE A 191 -25.62 7.63 -3.43
C PHE A 191 -24.41 8.24 -4.14
N CYS A 192 -23.81 7.53 -5.10
CA CYS A 192 -22.67 7.99 -5.88
C CYS A 192 -22.97 9.29 -6.66
N ARG A 193 -24.17 9.43 -7.24
CA ARG A 193 -24.57 10.68 -7.92
C ARG A 193 -24.56 11.89 -7.01
N VAL A 194 -25.08 11.74 -5.79
CA VAL A 194 -25.07 12.85 -4.83
C VAL A 194 -23.67 13.13 -4.28
N MET A 195 -22.82 12.11 -4.20
CA MET A 195 -21.41 12.27 -3.81
C MET A 195 -20.58 13.07 -4.84
N CYS A 196 -20.97 13.06 -6.11
CA CYS A 196 -20.29 13.79 -7.19
C CYS A 196 -20.73 15.26 -7.32
N ASP A 197 -21.59 15.75 -6.42
CA ASP A 197 -22.23 17.09 -6.47
C ASP A 197 -22.78 17.47 -7.87
N GLY A 198 -23.23 16.47 -8.65
CA GLY A 198 -23.84 16.64 -9.98
C GLY A 198 -22.88 16.87 -11.16
N GLY A 199 -21.59 17.08 -10.93
CA GLY A 199 -20.59 17.37 -11.98
C GLY A 199 -19.77 16.16 -12.47
N GLY A 200 -19.73 15.06 -11.69
CA GLY A 200 -19.02 13.83 -12.05
C GLY A 200 -19.84 12.86 -12.89
N VAL A 201 -19.16 12.03 -13.69
CA VAL A 201 -19.80 10.94 -14.45
C VAL A 201 -19.88 9.71 -13.55
N VAL A 202 -21.10 9.26 -13.28
CA VAL A 202 -21.35 7.99 -12.59
C VAL A 202 -21.63 6.92 -13.64
N THR A 203 -20.81 5.87 -13.64
CA THR A 203 -20.99 4.72 -14.55
C THR A 203 -21.24 3.45 -13.75
N VAL A 204 -21.88 2.46 -14.37
CA VAL A 204 -22.15 1.16 -13.75
C VAL A 204 -21.41 0.09 -14.53
N ASN A 205 -20.49 -0.61 -13.86
CA ASN A 205 -19.63 -1.63 -14.45
C ASN A 205 -19.76 -2.93 -13.65
N GLY A 206 -20.50 -3.90 -14.20
CA GLY A 206 -20.81 -5.13 -13.49
C GLY A 206 -21.58 -4.87 -12.17
N PRO A 207 -21.08 -5.33 -11.01
CA PRO A 207 -21.68 -5.02 -9.72
C PRO A 207 -21.31 -3.63 -9.18
N ALA A 208 -20.28 -2.98 -9.74
CA ALA A 208 -19.74 -1.72 -9.23
C ALA A 208 -20.50 -0.50 -9.77
N VAL A 209 -20.58 0.52 -8.94
CA VAL A 209 -20.93 1.89 -9.32
C VAL A 209 -19.66 2.72 -9.23
N GLN A 210 -19.16 3.16 -10.38
CA GLN A 210 -17.93 3.92 -10.47
C GLN A 210 -18.24 5.41 -10.48
N VAL A 211 -17.48 6.15 -9.66
CA VAL A 211 -17.50 7.62 -9.63
C VAL A 211 -16.26 8.13 -10.35
N GLY A 212 -16.40 8.84 -11.47
CA GLY A 212 -15.28 9.45 -12.20
C GLY A 212 -15.46 10.96 -12.43
N GLY A 213 -14.35 11.70 -12.49
CA GLY A 213 -14.35 13.11 -12.90
C GLY A 213 -13.16 13.41 -13.82
N GLU A 214 -13.39 14.20 -14.87
CA GLU A 214 -12.32 14.63 -15.81
C GLU A 214 -11.33 15.61 -15.13
N ASP A 215 -11.76 16.35 -14.10
CA ASP A 215 -11.02 17.50 -13.55
C ASP A 215 -10.54 17.40 -12.08
N THR A 216 -10.93 16.38 -11.30
CA THR A 216 -10.68 16.38 -9.84
C THR A 216 -9.43 15.62 -9.39
N GLY A 217 -8.70 14.96 -10.29
CA GLY A 217 -7.55 14.12 -9.95
C GLY A 217 -7.90 12.95 -9.00
N GLN A 218 -9.18 12.76 -8.67
CA GLN A 218 -9.69 11.62 -7.93
C GLN A 218 -10.03 10.53 -8.93
N PHE A 219 -9.11 9.60 -9.07
CA PHE A 219 -9.28 8.34 -9.78
C PHE A 219 -10.52 7.61 -9.26
N GLY A 220 -11.23 6.93 -10.16
CA GLY A 220 -12.54 6.39 -9.83
C GLY A 220 -12.48 5.27 -8.80
N VAL A 221 -13.24 5.45 -7.72
CA VAL A 221 -13.52 4.41 -6.73
C VAL A 221 -14.71 3.62 -7.23
N ASP A 222 -14.54 2.30 -7.29
CA ASP A 222 -15.60 1.38 -7.69
C ASP A 222 -16.37 0.96 -6.43
N HIS A 223 -17.54 1.56 -6.21
CA HIS A 223 -18.39 1.23 -5.07
C HIS A 223 -19.18 -0.05 -5.37
N VAL A 224 -18.83 -1.14 -4.69
CA VAL A 224 -19.46 -2.46 -4.88
C VAL A 224 -20.40 -2.73 -3.69
N PRO A 225 -21.73 -2.53 -3.83
CA PRO A 225 -22.66 -2.95 -2.80
C PRO A 225 -22.61 -4.46 -2.61
N CYS A 226 -22.55 -4.91 -1.37
CA CYS A 226 -22.57 -6.33 -1.06
C CYS A 226 -23.32 -6.67 0.23
N LEU A 227 -23.68 -7.93 0.36
CA LEU A 227 -24.22 -8.52 1.60
C LEU A 227 -23.30 -9.66 2.04
N ARG A 228 -23.09 -9.82 3.33
CA ARG A 228 -22.36 -10.98 3.85
C ARG A 228 -23.31 -12.13 4.15
N ALA A 229 -23.00 -13.30 3.61
CA ALA A 229 -23.76 -14.53 3.77
C ALA A 229 -22.94 -15.61 4.50
N PRO A 230 -23.44 -16.19 5.60
CA PRO A 230 -22.66 -17.06 6.49
C PRO A 230 -22.58 -18.52 6.00
N TRP A 231 -22.61 -18.74 4.69
CA TRP A 231 -22.56 -20.07 4.08
C TRP A 231 -21.51 -20.12 2.97
N TRP A 232 -21.15 -21.34 2.57
CA TRP A 232 -20.22 -21.60 1.48
C TRP A 232 -20.78 -22.66 0.53
N PRO A 233 -20.88 -22.39 -0.77
CA PRO A 233 -21.45 -23.34 -1.71
C PRO A 233 -20.54 -24.56 -1.91
N ALA A 234 -21.11 -25.77 -1.85
CA ALA A 234 -20.36 -27.03 -1.95
C ALA A 234 -19.14 -27.10 -1.00
N LYS A 235 -19.34 -26.71 0.26
CA LYS A 235 -18.32 -26.64 1.31
C LYS A 235 -17.50 -27.92 1.42
N GLU A 236 -18.14 -29.07 1.48
CA GLU A 236 -17.51 -30.38 1.65
C GLU A 236 -16.58 -30.70 0.47
N LYS A 237 -16.98 -30.31 -0.75
CA LYS A 237 -16.17 -30.51 -1.96
C LYS A 237 -14.92 -29.62 -1.95
N PHE A 238 -15.04 -28.36 -1.50
CA PHE A 238 -13.90 -27.45 -1.43
C PHE A 238 -12.91 -27.87 -0.32
N LEU A 239 -13.43 -28.25 0.85
CA LEU A 239 -12.61 -28.75 1.97
C LEU A 239 -11.96 -30.10 1.66
N GLY A 240 -12.70 -31.01 1.02
CA GLY A 240 -12.25 -32.37 0.70
C GLY A 240 -11.50 -32.52 -0.62
N ARG A 241 -11.22 -31.43 -1.35
CA ARG A 241 -10.50 -31.48 -2.62
C ARG A 241 -9.09 -32.04 -2.39
N HIS A 242 -8.74 -33.13 -3.08
CA HIS A 242 -7.36 -33.66 -3.13
C HIS A 242 -6.48 -32.77 -4.00
N GLN A 243 -5.27 -32.44 -3.52
CA GLN A 243 -4.40 -31.42 -4.11
C GLN A 243 -2.94 -31.89 -4.13
N VAL A 244 -2.15 -31.39 -5.08
CA VAL A 244 -0.72 -31.70 -5.18
C VAL A 244 0.09 -30.95 -4.12
N THR A 245 -0.34 -29.74 -3.73
CA THR A 245 0.44 -28.81 -2.88
C THR A 245 -0.27 -28.36 -1.60
N GLU A 246 -1.39 -28.97 -1.19
CA GLU A 246 -2.18 -28.55 -0.01
C GLU A 246 -2.48 -27.02 0.00
N PHE A 247 -2.69 -26.43 -1.20
CA PHE A 247 -2.97 -25.00 -1.36
C PHE A 247 -4.47 -24.72 -1.62
N PRO A 248 -5.10 -23.78 -0.87
CA PRO A 248 -4.59 -23.18 0.36
C PRO A 248 -4.52 -24.21 1.50
N PRO A 249 -3.72 -23.95 2.55
CA PRO A 249 -3.62 -24.85 3.69
C PRO A 249 -5.00 -25.20 4.29
N PRO A 250 -5.21 -26.41 4.84
CA PRO A 250 -6.51 -26.83 5.38
C PRO A 250 -7.14 -25.84 6.36
N GLU A 251 -6.34 -25.31 7.30
CA GLU A 251 -6.79 -24.31 8.29
C GLU A 251 -7.29 -23.01 7.63
N VAL A 252 -6.70 -22.64 6.51
CA VAL A 252 -7.07 -21.45 5.73
C VAL A 252 -8.37 -21.71 4.97
N ARG A 253 -8.53 -22.91 4.36
CA ARG A 253 -9.78 -23.30 3.69
C ARG A 253 -10.95 -23.34 4.67
N GLU A 254 -10.74 -23.89 5.86
CA GLU A 254 -11.76 -23.89 6.92
C GLU A 254 -12.12 -22.47 7.35
N ASN A 255 -11.13 -21.59 7.53
CA ASN A 255 -11.37 -20.19 7.85
C ASN A 255 -12.20 -19.47 6.76
N MET A 256 -11.87 -19.69 5.48
CA MET A 256 -12.64 -19.15 4.35
C MET A 256 -14.10 -19.59 4.41
N CYS A 257 -14.35 -20.90 4.53
CA CYS A 257 -15.72 -21.43 4.58
C CYS A 257 -16.49 -20.97 5.83
N ARG A 258 -15.82 -20.82 6.98
CA ARG A 258 -16.44 -20.32 8.22
C ARG A 258 -16.82 -18.84 8.13
N PHE A 259 -16.04 -18.03 7.42
CA PHE A 259 -16.40 -16.63 7.20
C PHE A 259 -17.67 -16.49 6.35
N GLY A 260 -17.80 -17.38 5.36
CA GLY A 260 -18.87 -17.40 4.36
C GLY A 260 -18.48 -16.68 3.07
N VAL A 261 -19.48 -16.21 2.33
CA VAL A 261 -19.32 -15.51 1.05
C VAL A 261 -19.90 -14.10 1.11
N HIS A 262 -19.54 -13.28 0.15
CA HIS A 262 -20.26 -12.04 -0.14
C HIS A 262 -21.25 -12.28 -1.27
N LEU A 263 -22.32 -11.51 -1.30
CA LEU A 263 -23.30 -11.46 -2.38
C LEU A 263 -23.23 -10.08 -3.03
N VAL A 264 -23.08 -10.03 -4.35
CA VAL A 264 -22.99 -8.79 -5.13
C VAL A 264 -24.09 -8.74 -6.20
N PRO A 265 -24.68 -7.58 -6.51
CA PRO A 265 -25.79 -7.51 -7.45
C PRO A 265 -25.29 -7.55 -8.90
N VAL A 266 -25.68 -8.58 -9.64
CA VAL A 266 -25.25 -8.78 -11.04
C VAL A 266 -26.44 -9.25 -11.88
N SER A 267 -26.55 -8.75 -13.10
CA SER A 267 -27.53 -9.24 -14.08
C SER A 267 -27.11 -10.63 -14.56
N LYS A 268 -28.05 -11.58 -14.60
CA LYS A 268 -27.74 -12.94 -15.08
C LYS A 268 -27.25 -12.93 -16.53
N PRO A 269 -26.26 -13.77 -16.89
CA PRO A 269 -25.84 -13.93 -18.27
C PRO A 269 -27.01 -14.20 -19.23
N GLY A 270 -27.10 -13.44 -20.32
CA GLY A 270 -28.13 -13.61 -21.35
C GLY A 270 -29.55 -13.15 -20.96
N ARG A 271 -29.75 -12.57 -19.77
CA ARG A 271 -31.02 -11.99 -19.34
C ARG A 271 -31.02 -10.46 -19.42
N ALA A 272 -32.20 -9.86 -19.36
CA ALA A 272 -32.34 -8.41 -19.37
C ALA A 272 -31.60 -7.79 -18.17
N PRO A 273 -30.99 -6.59 -18.30
CA PRO A 273 -30.28 -5.93 -17.20
C PRO A 273 -31.11 -5.71 -15.94
N GLU A 274 -32.43 -5.69 -16.07
CA GLU A 274 -33.42 -5.53 -15.02
C GLU A 274 -33.64 -6.80 -14.17
N ASP A 275 -33.31 -7.98 -14.70
CA ASP A 275 -33.38 -9.27 -14.00
C ASP A 275 -32.09 -9.54 -13.21
N MET A 276 -31.86 -8.69 -12.20
CA MET A 276 -30.69 -8.80 -11.32
C MET A 276 -30.90 -9.83 -10.23
N CYS A 277 -29.88 -10.65 -10.01
CA CYS A 277 -29.79 -11.59 -8.91
C CYS A 277 -28.57 -11.27 -8.06
N TRP A 278 -28.49 -11.92 -6.90
CA TRP A 278 -27.31 -11.89 -6.06
C TRP A 278 -26.32 -12.94 -6.56
N GLN A 279 -25.15 -12.51 -7.03
CA GLN A 279 -24.05 -13.40 -7.39
C GLN A 279 -23.14 -13.62 -6.18
N VAL A 280 -22.72 -14.85 -5.96
CA VAL A 280 -21.69 -15.21 -4.98
C VAL A 280 -20.36 -14.60 -5.37
N SER A 281 -19.78 -13.83 -4.46
CA SER A 281 -18.45 -13.22 -4.56
C SER A 281 -17.53 -13.80 -3.50
N PHE A 282 -16.32 -14.16 -3.95
CA PHE A 282 -15.25 -14.70 -3.12
C PHE A 282 -14.16 -13.66 -2.85
N ALA A 283 -14.46 -12.35 -2.91
CA ALA A 283 -13.47 -11.27 -2.81
C ALA A 283 -12.54 -11.40 -1.59
N ARG A 284 -13.09 -11.67 -0.39
CA ARG A 284 -12.28 -11.94 0.81
C ARG A 284 -11.40 -13.19 0.63
N ALA A 285 -11.98 -14.31 0.20
CA ALA A 285 -11.23 -15.55 0.02
C ALA A 285 -10.12 -15.41 -1.03
N LEU A 286 -10.35 -14.61 -2.07
CA LEU A 286 -9.36 -14.25 -3.06
C LEU A 286 -8.20 -13.48 -2.42
N VAL A 287 -8.48 -12.45 -1.61
CA VAL A 287 -7.44 -11.71 -0.87
C VAL A 287 -6.65 -12.64 0.04
N VAL A 288 -7.32 -13.52 0.79
CA VAL A 288 -6.64 -14.52 1.62
C VAL A 288 -5.75 -15.42 0.76
N ALA A 289 -6.26 -15.97 -0.34
CA ALA A 289 -5.48 -16.87 -1.19
C ALA A 289 -4.23 -16.19 -1.79
N ILE A 290 -4.37 -14.94 -2.26
CA ILE A 290 -3.26 -14.15 -2.79
C ILE A 290 -2.16 -13.93 -1.74
N ARG A 291 -2.53 -13.74 -0.47
CA ARG A 291 -1.56 -13.58 0.63
C ARG A 291 -0.72 -14.83 0.92
N TYR A 292 -1.18 -16.00 0.45
CA TYR A 292 -0.47 -17.28 0.56
C TYR A 292 0.33 -17.63 -0.72
N LEU A 293 0.27 -16.79 -1.76
CA LEU A 293 1.10 -16.96 -2.94
C LEU A 293 2.55 -16.58 -2.64
N SER A 294 3.48 -17.29 -3.27
CA SER A 294 4.90 -16.91 -3.25
C SER A 294 5.14 -15.61 -4.04
N PRO A 295 6.24 -14.88 -3.77
CA PRO A 295 6.60 -13.70 -4.55
C PRO A 295 6.67 -13.95 -6.05
N LEU A 296 7.14 -15.13 -6.48
CA LEU A 296 7.19 -15.51 -7.89
C LEU A 296 5.80 -15.64 -8.52
N GLN A 297 4.85 -16.24 -7.81
CA GLN A 297 3.47 -16.39 -8.29
C GLN A 297 2.74 -15.04 -8.36
N VAL A 298 2.97 -14.16 -7.38
CA VAL A 298 2.44 -12.79 -7.39
C VAL A 298 3.04 -11.99 -8.55
N ALA A 299 4.36 -12.05 -8.73
CA ALA A 299 5.06 -11.40 -9.84
C ALA A 299 4.58 -11.92 -11.21
N THR A 300 4.18 -13.20 -11.29
CA THR A 300 3.59 -13.77 -12.50
C THR A 300 2.22 -13.14 -12.83
N ILE A 301 1.36 -12.93 -11.82
CA ILE A 301 0.07 -12.24 -12.02
C ILE A 301 0.30 -10.82 -12.53
N GLU A 302 1.22 -10.09 -11.90
CA GLU A 302 1.63 -8.74 -12.33
C GLU A 302 2.18 -8.72 -13.75
N ALA A 303 3.06 -9.67 -14.08
CA ALA A 303 3.65 -9.80 -15.40
C ALA A 303 2.58 -9.97 -16.48
N VAL A 304 1.60 -10.86 -16.30
CA VAL A 304 0.51 -11.05 -17.27
C VAL A 304 -0.38 -9.80 -17.38
N LYS A 305 -0.64 -9.09 -16.27
CA LYS A 305 -1.36 -7.80 -16.32
C LYS A 305 -0.56 -6.75 -17.10
N ALA A 306 0.72 -6.60 -16.80
CA ALA A 306 1.61 -5.61 -17.40
C ALA A 306 1.77 -5.82 -18.91
N MET A 307 1.86 -7.07 -19.40
CA MET A 307 1.98 -7.32 -20.85
C MET A 307 0.77 -6.83 -21.66
N GLN A 308 -0.39 -6.60 -21.03
CA GLN A 308 -1.59 -6.12 -21.70
C GLN A 308 -1.63 -4.59 -21.85
N VAL A 309 -0.75 -3.86 -21.16
CA VAL A 309 -0.74 -2.39 -21.12
C VAL A 309 0.68 -1.85 -21.27
N ILE A 310 0.94 -1.00 -22.25
CA ILE A 310 2.24 -0.35 -22.49
C ILE A 310 1.99 1.15 -22.68
N ASP A 311 2.66 2.02 -21.90
CA ASP A 311 2.38 3.48 -21.82
C ASP A 311 0.93 3.85 -21.41
N GLY A 312 0.21 2.96 -20.73
CA GLY A 312 -1.19 3.19 -20.38
C GLY A 312 -2.17 3.01 -21.55
N GLU A 313 -1.68 2.58 -22.71
CA GLU A 313 -2.49 2.14 -23.84
C GLU A 313 -2.55 0.61 -23.87
N SER A 314 -3.71 0.06 -24.24
CA SER A 314 -3.86 -1.38 -24.44
C SER A 314 -2.98 -1.83 -25.59
N VAL A 315 -2.06 -2.76 -25.33
CA VAL A 315 -1.20 -3.37 -26.36
C VAL A 315 -2.04 -4.14 -27.38
N VAL A 316 -3.23 -4.56 -26.96
CA VAL A 316 -4.11 -5.44 -27.69
C VAL A 316 -5.37 -4.67 -28.10
N SER A 317 -5.68 -4.68 -29.39
CA SER A 317 -6.88 -4.05 -29.96
C SER A 317 -8.17 -4.84 -29.70
N GLY A 318 -8.14 -5.86 -28.84
CA GLY A 318 -9.25 -6.76 -28.49
C GLY A 318 -9.62 -6.71 -27.00
N THR A 319 -10.48 -7.63 -26.56
CA THR A 319 -10.93 -7.71 -25.16
C THR A 319 -9.78 -8.16 -24.24
N ALA A 320 -9.25 -7.25 -23.43
CA ALA A 320 -8.22 -7.57 -22.43
C ALA A 320 -8.65 -8.73 -21.51
N LEU A 321 -7.70 -9.56 -21.10
CA LEU A 321 -7.90 -10.61 -20.11
C LEU A 321 -8.23 -9.97 -18.76
N LYS A 322 -9.39 -10.35 -18.21
CA LYS A 322 -9.79 -9.91 -16.88
C LYS A 322 -8.80 -10.41 -15.83
N SER A 323 -8.43 -9.54 -14.87
CA SER A 323 -7.56 -9.91 -13.74
C SER A 323 -8.07 -11.14 -12.98
N SER A 324 -9.39 -11.28 -12.83
CA SER A 324 -10.01 -12.45 -12.18
C SER A 324 -9.69 -13.77 -12.89
N PHE A 325 -9.55 -13.78 -14.22
CA PHE A 325 -9.20 -14.98 -14.98
C PHE A 325 -7.74 -15.37 -14.75
N ILE A 326 -6.84 -14.38 -14.76
CA ILE A 326 -5.39 -14.57 -14.50
C ILE A 326 -5.17 -15.11 -13.09
N ILE A 327 -5.78 -14.49 -12.08
CA ILE A 327 -5.63 -14.95 -10.69
C ILE A 327 -6.24 -16.34 -10.53
N ASN A 328 -7.42 -16.60 -11.11
CA ASN A 328 -8.04 -17.92 -11.06
C ASN A 328 -7.15 -19.01 -11.68
N ALA A 329 -6.49 -18.72 -12.80
CA ALA A 329 -5.52 -19.61 -13.42
C ALA A 329 -4.33 -19.90 -12.49
N VAL A 330 -3.76 -18.87 -11.87
CA VAL A 330 -2.66 -19.04 -10.91
C VAL A 330 -3.10 -19.88 -9.71
N LEU A 331 -4.26 -19.62 -9.11
CA LEU A 331 -4.74 -20.43 -7.97
C LEU A 331 -4.88 -21.92 -8.32
N TRP A 332 -5.45 -22.24 -9.49
CA TRP A 332 -5.51 -23.62 -9.99
C TRP A 332 -4.12 -24.22 -10.23
N LEU A 333 -3.23 -23.48 -10.90
CA LEU A 333 -1.88 -23.94 -11.18
C LEU A 333 -1.08 -24.16 -9.89
N VAL A 334 -1.21 -23.30 -8.88
CA VAL A 334 -0.53 -23.49 -7.59
C VAL A 334 -1.01 -24.75 -6.89
N GLN A 335 -2.32 -25.03 -6.92
CA GLN A 335 -2.91 -26.23 -6.32
C GLN A 335 -2.49 -27.53 -7.04
N ASP A 336 -2.40 -27.48 -8.37
CA ASP A 336 -2.24 -28.67 -9.22
C ASP A 336 -0.79 -28.91 -9.67
N THR A 337 0.10 -27.94 -9.47
CA THR A 337 1.49 -27.97 -9.93
C THR A 337 2.45 -27.93 -8.75
N LYS A 338 3.44 -28.84 -8.75
CA LYS A 338 4.49 -28.86 -7.73
C LYS A 338 5.31 -27.55 -7.73
N SER A 339 5.83 -27.17 -6.57
CA SER A 339 6.55 -25.90 -6.38
C SER A 339 7.85 -25.79 -7.19
N ASP A 340 8.50 -26.91 -7.50
CA ASP A 340 9.74 -26.99 -8.29
C ASP A 340 9.57 -26.58 -9.76
N LEU A 341 8.34 -26.56 -10.26
CA LEU A 341 8.04 -26.12 -11.63
C LEU A 341 7.92 -24.59 -11.75
N TRP A 342 7.73 -23.89 -10.63
CA TRP A 342 7.73 -22.42 -10.59
C TRP A 342 9.17 -21.91 -10.48
N THR A 343 9.86 -21.82 -11.62
CA THR A 343 11.31 -21.51 -11.66
C THR A 343 11.64 -20.08 -12.09
N SER A 344 10.78 -19.46 -12.90
CA SER A 344 11.01 -18.14 -13.53
C SER A 344 9.70 -17.44 -13.82
N ILE A 345 9.73 -16.11 -13.97
CA ILE A 345 8.52 -15.33 -14.30
C ILE A 345 8.09 -15.64 -15.72
N THR A 346 9.03 -15.64 -16.67
CA THR A 346 8.78 -15.90 -18.08
C THR A 346 8.16 -17.29 -18.28
N GLY A 347 8.71 -18.33 -17.63
CA GLY A 347 8.14 -19.68 -17.67
C GLY A 347 6.77 -19.78 -17.01
N SER A 348 6.58 -19.12 -15.87
CA SER A 348 5.31 -19.12 -15.14
C SER A 348 4.20 -18.39 -15.90
N VAL A 349 4.53 -17.28 -16.57
CA VAL A 349 3.63 -16.56 -17.48
C VAL A 349 3.15 -17.49 -18.59
N GLN A 350 4.07 -18.25 -19.20
CA GLN A 350 3.72 -19.21 -20.24
C GLN A 350 2.75 -20.28 -19.72
N MET A 351 3.01 -20.83 -18.52
CA MET A 351 2.12 -21.80 -17.87
C MET A 351 0.70 -21.24 -17.64
N VAL A 352 0.59 -19.99 -17.20
CA VAL A 352 -0.69 -19.31 -16.98
C VAL A 352 -1.44 -19.11 -18.29
N LEU A 353 -0.77 -18.63 -19.33
CA LEU A 353 -1.36 -18.42 -20.65
C LEU A 353 -1.80 -19.74 -21.30
N ASP A 354 -0.99 -20.80 -21.22
CA ASP A 354 -1.35 -22.14 -21.71
C ASP A 354 -2.53 -22.75 -20.95
N TRP A 355 -2.65 -22.47 -19.65
CA TRP A 355 -3.80 -22.90 -18.88
C TRP A 355 -5.06 -22.15 -19.31
N LEU A 356 -4.98 -20.83 -19.46
CA LEU A 356 -6.11 -19.99 -19.88
C LEU A 356 -6.60 -20.37 -21.28
N GLU A 357 -5.68 -20.51 -22.25
CA GLU A 357 -5.99 -20.95 -23.61
C GLU A 357 -6.76 -22.27 -23.58
N ARG A 358 -6.21 -23.31 -22.94
CA ARG A 358 -6.85 -24.64 -22.87
C ARG A 358 -8.25 -24.60 -22.26
N LYS A 359 -8.49 -23.75 -21.26
CA LYS A 359 -9.80 -23.65 -20.58
C LYS A 359 -10.80 -22.84 -21.41
N LEU A 360 -10.37 -21.72 -21.97
CA LEU A 360 -11.21 -20.88 -22.84
C LEU A 360 -11.56 -21.59 -24.15
N SER A 361 -10.64 -22.34 -24.77
CA SER A 361 -10.94 -23.13 -25.97
C SER A 361 -11.97 -24.23 -25.71
N LYS A 362 -12.01 -24.77 -24.49
CA LYS A 362 -13.06 -25.72 -24.06
C LYS A 362 -14.38 -25.04 -23.68
N GLY A 363 -14.40 -23.71 -23.68
CA GLY A 363 -15.57 -22.90 -23.38
C GLY A 363 -15.98 -22.90 -21.91
N ARG A 364 -15.10 -23.32 -20.99
CA ARG A 364 -15.40 -23.39 -19.55
C ARG A 364 -14.21 -23.01 -18.70
N LEU A 365 -14.42 -22.04 -17.80
CA LEU A 365 -13.44 -21.50 -16.86
C LEU A 365 -13.97 -21.58 -15.42
N SER A 366 -13.86 -22.77 -14.81
CA SER A 366 -14.35 -23.01 -13.45
C SER A 366 -13.70 -22.08 -12.41
N CYS A 367 -14.52 -21.48 -11.55
CA CYS A 367 -14.05 -20.72 -10.39
C CYS A 367 -13.30 -21.64 -9.41
N PHE A 368 -12.15 -21.18 -8.93
CA PHE A 368 -11.30 -21.91 -7.99
C PHE A 368 -12.03 -22.29 -6.69
N PHE A 369 -12.82 -21.36 -6.16
CA PHE A 369 -13.54 -21.51 -4.89
C PHE A 369 -14.85 -22.30 -5.02
N TYR A 370 -15.45 -22.32 -6.21
CA TYR A 370 -16.68 -23.05 -6.48
C TYR A 370 -16.75 -23.54 -7.94
N GLU A 371 -16.35 -24.79 -8.18
CA GLU A 371 -16.17 -25.36 -9.53
C GLU A 371 -17.42 -25.38 -10.41
N ALA A 372 -18.61 -25.39 -9.82
CA ALA A 372 -19.86 -25.35 -10.57
C ALA A 372 -20.10 -23.99 -11.21
N MET A 373 -19.54 -22.91 -10.64
CA MET A 373 -19.58 -21.57 -11.19
C MET A 373 -18.54 -21.42 -12.31
N ASP A 374 -18.98 -21.02 -13.49
CA ASP A 374 -18.12 -20.76 -14.64
C ASP A 374 -17.89 -19.26 -14.81
N LEU A 375 -16.63 -18.83 -14.67
CA LEU A 375 -16.25 -17.42 -14.80
C LEU A 375 -16.35 -16.90 -16.23
N ALA A 376 -16.38 -17.80 -17.21
CA ALA A 376 -16.57 -17.47 -18.63
C ALA A 376 -18.06 -17.53 -19.05
N GLU A 377 -18.96 -17.84 -18.11
CA GLU A 377 -20.40 -17.87 -18.35
C GLU A 377 -20.90 -16.47 -18.71
N GLY A 378 -21.43 -16.32 -19.93
CA GLY A 378 -21.85 -15.02 -20.49
C GLY A 378 -20.86 -14.36 -21.44
N LEU A 379 -19.66 -14.91 -21.64
CA LEU A 379 -18.81 -14.47 -22.75
C LEU A 379 -19.44 -14.88 -24.09
N SER A 380 -19.61 -13.91 -24.99
CA SER A 380 -20.00 -14.20 -26.37
C SER A 380 -18.90 -15.00 -27.09
N GLY A 381 -19.27 -15.74 -28.14
CA GLY A 381 -18.30 -16.48 -28.96
C GLY A 381 -17.22 -15.57 -29.53
N VAL A 382 -17.58 -14.35 -29.94
CA VAL A 382 -16.64 -13.32 -30.43
C VAL A 382 -15.69 -12.88 -29.32
N ALA A 383 -16.20 -12.48 -28.15
CA ALA A 383 -15.35 -12.04 -27.04
C ALA A 383 -14.38 -13.14 -26.56
N ARG A 384 -14.83 -14.41 -26.59
CA ARG A 384 -13.98 -15.56 -26.28
C ARG A 384 -12.88 -15.73 -27.32
N GLN A 385 -13.19 -15.60 -28.60
CA GLN A 385 -12.19 -15.68 -29.66
C GLN A 385 -11.18 -14.54 -29.56
N ASP A 386 -11.65 -13.30 -29.31
CA ASP A 386 -10.77 -12.14 -29.10
C ASP A 386 -9.79 -12.37 -27.94
N MET A 387 -10.24 -13.01 -26.85
CA MET A 387 -9.37 -13.38 -25.73
C MET A 387 -8.37 -14.48 -26.10
N LEU A 388 -8.76 -15.45 -26.94
CA LEU A 388 -7.83 -16.49 -27.42
C LEU A 388 -6.76 -15.89 -28.33
N ASP A 389 -7.15 -15.01 -29.25
CA ASP A 389 -6.23 -14.27 -30.13
C ASP A 389 -5.28 -13.39 -29.30
N THR A 390 -5.80 -12.78 -28.22
CA THR A 390 -5.01 -12.04 -27.24
C THR A 390 -3.98 -12.94 -26.56
N ILE A 391 -4.39 -14.11 -26.07
CA ILE A 391 -3.49 -15.07 -25.42
C ILE A 391 -2.40 -15.54 -26.39
N GLU A 392 -2.75 -15.84 -27.64
CA GLU A 392 -1.79 -16.25 -28.67
C GLU A 392 -0.74 -15.15 -28.91
N LEU A 393 -1.17 -13.89 -29.02
CA LEU A 393 -0.27 -12.75 -29.15
C LEU A 393 0.67 -12.65 -27.93
N LEU A 394 0.12 -12.65 -26.73
CA LEU A 394 0.89 -12.57 -25.48
C LEU A 394 1.90 -13.72 -25.36
N LYS A 395 1.53 -14.94 -25.75
CA LYS A 395 2.44 -16.10 -25.77
C LYS A 395 3.59 -15.89 -26.74
N SER A 396 3.28 -15.47 -27.97
CA SER A 396 4.27 -15.30 -29.04
C SER A 396 5.32 -14.21 -28.74
N GLN A 397 5.01 -13.27 -27.86
CA GLN A 397 5.83 -12.08 -27.58
C GLN A 397 6.12 -11.85 -26.09
N SER A 398 5.88 -12.86 -25.24
CA SER A 398 5.93 -12.72 -23.78
C SER A 398 7.25 -12.12 -23.30
N THR A 399 8.38 -12.67 -23.75
CA THR A 399 9.72 -12.22 -23.34
C THR A 399 9.97 -10.76 -23.74
N GLN A 400 9.54 -10.37 -24.96
CA GLN A 400 9.71 -9.00 -25.46
C GLN A 400 8.84 -8.01 -24.68
N LEU A 401 7.57 -8.32 -24.47
CA LEU A 401 6.64 -7.46 -23.73
C LEU A 401 7.09 -7.25 -22.28
N LEU A 402 7.57 -8.32 -21.63
CA LEU A 402 8.10 -8.23 -20.28
C LEU A 402 9.42 -7.45 -20.22
N ALA A 403 10.29 -7.58 -21.22
CA ALA A 403 11.52 -6.80 -21.31
C ALA A 403 11.21 -5.28 -21.49
N VAL A 404 10.21 -4.94 -22.31
CA VAL A 404 9.73 -3.55 -22.43
C VAL A 404 9.21 -3.02 -21.09
N HIS A 405 8.47 -3.83 -20.34
CA HIS A 405 8.01 -3.42 -19.01
C HIS A 405 9.17 -3.18 -18.02
N CYS A 406 10.27 -3.93 -18.14
CA CYS A 406 11.49 -3.69 -17.35
C CYS A 406 12.15 -2.34 -17.69
N VAL A 407 12.02 -1.83 -18.92
CA VAL A 407 12.54 -0.51 -19.31
C VAL A 407 11.81 0.61 -18.58
N GLU A 408 10.47 0.54 -18.54
CA GLU A 408 9.65 1.62 -17.98
C GLU A 408 9.96 1.84 -16.50
N THR A 409 10.45 0.80 -15.84
CA THR A 409 10.72 0.78 -14.41
C THR A 409 12.20 1.04 -14.08
N LEU A 410 13.13 0.88 -15.03
CA LEU A 410 14.58 0.89 -14.77
C LEU A 410 15.41 1.51 -15.91
N ASP A 411 16.52 2.16 -15.55
CA ASP A 411 17.52 2.63 -16.50
C ASP A 411 18.38 1.45 -16.99
N LEU A 412 17.86 0.70 -17.98
CA LEU A 412 18.53 -0.47 -18.53
C LEU A 412 19.79 -0.11 -19.35
N VAL A 413 19.91 1.12 -19.83
CA VAL A 413 21.13 1.57 -20.54
C VAL A 413 22.28 1.68 -19.54
N ALA A 414 22.04 2.32 -18.39
CA ALA A 414 23.03 2.37 -17.32
C ALA A 414 23.40 0.97 -16.78
N LEU A 415 22.43 0.04 -16.77
CA LEU A 415 22.64 -1.36 -16.34
C LEU A 415 23.53 -2.16 -17.30
N LEU A 416 23.17 -2.17 -18.59
CA LEU A 416 23.77 -3.08 -19.58
C LEU A 416 25.03 -2.49 -20.25
N GLY A 417 25.27 -1.20 -20.06
CA GLY A 417 26.41 -0.48 -20.63
C GLY A 417 26.17 -0.03 -22.07
N GLU A 418 26.94 0.98 -22.49
CA GLU A 418 26.82 1.61 -23.82
C GLU A 418 27.48 0.82 -24.95
N GLU A 419 28.28 -0.19 -24.62
CA GLU A 419 28.97 -1.04 -25.59
C GLU A 419 27.96 -1.69 -26.56
N THR A 420 28.32 -1.84 -27.84
CA THR A 420 27.43 -2.46 -28.84
C THR A 420 27.50 -3.98 -28.86
N GLU A 421 28.49 -4.57 -28.20
CA GLU A 421 28.69 -6.02 -28.19
C GLU A 421 27.61 -6.75 -27.36
N PRO A 422 27.09 -7.89 -27.85
CA PRO A 422 26.14 -8.71 -27.10
C PRO A 422 26.79 -9.28 -25.84
N LEU A 423 26.05 -9.28 -24.74
CA LEU A 423 26.47 -9.85 -23.48
C LEU A 423 26.25 -11.37 -23.48
N SER A 424 27.23 -12.12 -23.02
CA SER A 424 27.01 -13.52 -22.64
C SER A 424 26.04 -13.61 -21.46
N GLU A 425 25.37 -14.76 -21.30
CA GLU A 425 24.45 -14.97 -20.18
C GLU A 425 25.12 -14.72 -18.82
N ARG A 426 26.34 -15.24 -18.62
CA ARG A 426 27.10 -15.03 -17.38
C ARG A 426 27.41 -13.55 -17.13
N GLN A 427 27.77 -12.79 -18.17
CA GLN A 427 27.98 -11.34 -18.06
C GLN A 427 26.68 -10.62 -17.71
N LEU A 428 25.54 -11.00 -18.31
CA LEU A 428 24.24 -10.41 -18.01
C LEU A 428 23.82 -10.67 -16.56
N ARG A 429 23.96 -11.91 -16.07
CA ARG A 429 23.72 -12.28 -14.66
C ARG A 429 24.57 -11.45 -13.70
N LEU A 430 25.85 -11.28 -14.00
CA LEU A 430 26.76 -10.46 -13.20
C LEU A 430 26.32 -8.99 -13.16
N ARG A 431 25.94 -8.39 -14.31
CA ARG A 431 25.47 -7.00 -14.39
C ARG A 431 24.16 -6.80 -13.61
N LEU A 432 23.23 -7.74 -13.74
CA LEU A 432 21.97 -7.75 -12.98
C LEU A 432 22.24 -7.81 -11.47
N ALA A 433 23.10 -8.72 -11.02
CA ALA A 433 23.46 -8.83 -9.61
C ALA A 433 24.12 -7.55 -9.08
N GLN A 434 25.08 -6.98 -9.81
CA GLN A 434 25.71 -5.70 -9.45
C GLN A 434 24.68 -4.58 -9.30
N HIS A 435 23.73 -4.49 -10.22
CA HIS A 435 22.66 -3.50 -10.13
C HIS A 435 21.76 -3.71 -8.91
N LEU A 436 21.34 -4.94 -8.62
CA LEU A 436 20.56 -5.25 -7.43
C LEU A 436 21.31 -4.85 -6.15
N ILE A 437 22.62 -5.09 -6.08
CA ILE A 437 23.47 -4.66 -4.96
C ILE A 437 23.50 -3.13 -4.85
N ILE A 438 23.75 -2.42 -5.96
CA ILE A 438 23.79 -0.95 -5.98
C ILE A 438 22.44 -0.35 -5.57
N SER A 439 21.35 -0.88 -6.12
CA SER A 439 19.97 -0.48 -5.80
C SER A 439 19.64 -0.77 -4.34
N GLY A 440 20.10 -1.90 -3.80
CA GLY A 440 19.94 -2.28 -2.39
C GLY A 440 20.68 -1.33 -1.46
N VAL A 441 21.96 -1.05 -1.72
CA VAL A 441 22.75 -0.11 -0.93
C VAL A 441 22.14 1.29 -0.99
N SER A 442 21.80 1.77 -2.19
CA SER A 442 21.17 3.08 -2.40
C SER A 442 19.85 3.21 -1.64
N SER A 443 18.97 2.22 -1.76
CA SER A 443 17.70 2.17 -1.03
C SER A 443 17.91 2.13 0.49
N SER A 444 18.94 1.41 0.95
CA SER A 444 19.28 1.31 2.37
C SER A 444 19.68 2.66 2.98
N ILE A 445 20.32 3.53 2.19
CA ILE A 445 20.72 4.88 2.60
C ILE A 445 19.49 5.80 2.68
N VAL A 446 18.64 5.77 1.66
CA VAL A 446 17.44 6.63 1.56
C VAL A 446 16.44 6.31 2.67
N ALA A 447 16.22 5.02 2.93
CA ALA A 447 15.27 4.53 3.93
C ALA A 447 15.94 4.03 5.21
N ARG A 448 17.12 4.55 5.55
CA ARG A 448 17.85 4.25 6.80
C ARG A 448 17.06 4.74 8.02
N LYS A 449 17.29 4.14 9.18
CA LYS A 449 16.55 4.46 10.42
C LYS A 449 16.70 5.92 10.87
N THR A 450 17.81 6.59 10.55
CA THR A 450 18.03 8.01 10.89
C THR A 450 17.53 8.99 9.83
N ALA A 451 16.89 8.52 8.74
CA ALA A 451 16.39 9.41 7.70
C ALA A 451 15.31 10.36 8.26
N PRO A 452 15.30 11.65 7.85
CA PRO A 452 14.42 12.66 8.44
C PRO A 452 12.93 12.41 8.16
N TRP A 453 12.61 11.74 7.05
CA TRP A 453 11.23 11.44 6.68
C TRP A 453 10.57 10.42 7.63
N TRP A 454 11.34 9.62 8.39
CA TRP A 454 10.77 8.75 9.42
C TRP A 454 10.04 9.53 10.49
N HIS A 455 10.45 10.76 10.81
CA HIS A 455 9.71 11.59 11.75
C HIS A 455 8.28 11.89 11.24
N LEU A 456 8.15 12.20 9.95
CA LEU A 456 6.85 12.36 9.31
C LEU A 456 6.10 11.03 9.33
N TRP A 457 6.76 9.92 8.98
CA TRP A 457 6.16 8.59 9.08
C TRP A 457 5.59 8.30 10.47
N PHE A 458 6.35 8.57 11.53
CA PHE A 458 5.89 8.41 12.91
C PHE A 458 4.70 9.31 13.25
N ILE A 459 4.69 10.56 12.79
CA ILE A 459 3.58 11.48 13.03
C ILE A 459 2.31 11.04 12.29
N HIS A 460 2.46 10.51 11.07
CA HIS A 460 1.32 10.35 10.16
C HIS A 460 0.79 8.92 10.08
N ILE A 461 1.61 7.90 10.35
CA ILE A 461 1.19 6.48 10.29
C ILE A 461 0.88 5.92 11.66
N VAL A 462 1.74 6.16 12.65
CA VAL A 462 1.61 5.49 13.96
C VAL A 462 0.31 5.84 14.68
N PRO A 463 -0.15 7.11 14.76
CA PRO A 463 -1.42 7.42 15.41
C PRO A 463 -2.63 6.72 14.78
N ASN A 464 -2.55 6.44 13.47
CA ASN A 464 -3.59 5.73 12.71
C ASN A 464 -3.54 4.21 12.91
N MET A 465 -2.50 3.68 13.55
CA MET A 465 -2.32 2.23 13.67
C MET A 465 -1.89 1.80 15.08
N ILE A 466 -1.96 2.70 16.06
CA ILE A 466 -1.44 2.48 17.41
C ILE A 466 -2.13 1.31 18.14
N PHE A 467 -3.33 0.93 17.70
CA PHE A 467 -4.06 -0.23 18.22
C PHE A 467 -3.42 -1.58 17.80
N ASP A 468 -2.52 -1.60 16.83
CA ASP A 468 -1.84 -2.82 16.33
C ASP A 468 -0.32 -2.62 16.21
N ILE A 469 0.34 -2.49 17.36
CA ILE A 469 1.79 -2.31 17.46
C ILE A 469 2.58 -3.40 16.70
N PRO A 470 2.24 -4.70 16.77
CA PRO A 470 2.92 -5.73 15.98
C PRO A 470 2.86 -5.46 14.48
N LEU A 471 1.69 -5.09 13.95
CA LEU A 471 1.52 -4.77 12.54
C LEU A 471 2.29 -3.51 12.13
N VAL A 472 2.29 -2.45 12.96
CA VAL A 472 3.07 -1.24 12.73
C VAL A 472 4.57 -1.53 12.68
N ASN A 473 5.07 -2.38 13.56
CA ASN A 473 6.48 -2.77 13.57
C ASN A 473 6.86 -3.55 12.31
N TRP A 474 6.00 -4.47 11.86
CA TRP A 474 6.19 -5.19 10.60
C TRP A 474 6.15 -4.24 9.40
N TYR A 475 5.19 -3.32 9.39
CA TYR A 475 5.06 -2.32 8.35
C TYR A 475 6.35 -1.49 8.24
N HIS A 476 6.78 -0.88 9.35
CA HIS A 476 8.04 -0.14 9.47
C HIS A 476 9.24 -0.97 8.99
N ARG A 477 9.31 -2.26 9.37
CA ARG A 477 10.38 -3.16 8.92
C ARG A 477 10.38 -3.32 7.40
N CYS A 478 9.23 -3.62 6.79
CA CYS A 478 9.15 -3.93 5.37
C CYS A 478 9.42 -2.72 4.47
N ILE A 479 9.09 -1.51 4.93
CA ILE A 479 9.44 -0.28 4.21
C ILE A 479 10.82 0.28 4.57
N SER A 480 11.54 -0.38 5.49
CA SER A 480 12.89 0.04 5.84
C SER A 480 13.89 -0.28 4.74
N GLY A 481 14.92 0.55 4.65
CA GLY A 481 16.02 0.34 3.73
C GLY A 481 16.77 -0.97 3.98
N THR A 482 16.79 -1.47 5.23
CA THR A 482 17.40 -2.77 5.57
C THR A 482 16.64 -3.93 4.96
N TYR A 483 15.30 -3.93 5.01
CA TYR A 483 14.50 -5.00 4.39
C TYR A 483 14.67 -4.99 2.87
N THR A 484 14.59 -3.81 2.25
CA THR A 484 14.83 -3.67 0.80
C THR A 484 16.20 -4.19 0.41
N LEU A 485 17.25 -3.85 1.16
CA LEU A 485 18.60 -4.35 0.94
C LEU A 485 18.64 -5.88 1.02
N GLN A 486 18.03 -6.49 2.03
CA GLN A 486 17.99 -7.96 2.17
C GLN A 486 17.32 -8.64 0.98
N CYS A 487 16.15 -8.16 0.54
CA CYS A 487 15.45 -8.71 -0.62
C CYS A 487 16.30 -8.64 -1.89
N LEU A 488 16.96 -7.50 -2.12
CA LEU A 488 17.78 -7.29 -3.31
C LEU A 488 19.08 -8.08 -3.30
N LEU A 489 19.72 -8.26 -2.13
CA LEU A 489 20.89 -9.12 -1.99
C LEU A 489 20.53 -10.59 -2.19
N LEU A 490 19.39 -11.04 -1.66
CA LEU A 490 18.91 -12.41 -1.89
C LEU A 490 18.67 -12.64 -3.38
N GLN A 491 18.03 -11.70 -4.08
CA GLN A 491 17.83 -11.81 -5.51
C GLN A 491 19.16 -11.76 -6.28
N ALA A 492 20.09 -10.90 -5.88
CA ALA A 492 21.43 -10.83 -6.48
C ALA A 492 22.18 -12.16 -6.34
N TRP A 493 22.05 -12.81 -5.18
CA TRP A 493 22.61 -14.14 -4.95
C TRP A 493 21.98 -15.18 -5.87
N SER A 494 20.66 -15.16 -6.05
CA SER A 494 19.93 -16.15 -6.85
C SER A 494 20.21 -16.07 -8.36
N VAL A 495 20.55 -14.89 -8.89
CA VAL A 495 20.78 -14.69 -10.33
C VAL A 495 22.22 -15.02 -10.74
N LEU A 496 23.18 -14.91 -9.83
CA LEU A 496 24.60 -15.10 -10.10
C LEU A 496 24.92 -16.54 -10.53
N ASP A 497 25.93 -16.66 -11.40
CA ASP A 497 26.53 -17.95 -11.69
C ASP A 497 27.29 -18.43 -10.45
N PRO A 498 27.12 -19.70 -10.02
CA PRO A 498 27.85 -20.25 -8.88
C PRO A 498 29.37 -20.05 -8.97
N ALA A 499 29.95 -20.05 -10.19
CA ALA A 499 31.38 -19.79 -10.42
C ALA A 499 31.84 -18.41 -9.95
N ASP A 500 30.94 -17.42 -9.90
CA ASP A 500 31.21 -16.07 -9.42
C ASP A 500 31.13 -15.96 -7.88
N LEU A 501 30.64 -17.00 -7.19
CA LEU A 501 30.48 -17.06 -5.72
C LEU A 501 31.57 -17.88 -4.99
N VAL A 502 32.43 -18.63 -5.69
CA VAL A 502 33.31 -19.74 -5.20
C VAL A 502 34.39 -19.36 -4.14
N ASN A 503 34.36 -18.16 -3.55
CA ASN A 503 35.36 -17.75 -2.52
C ASN A 503 34.74 -17.23 -1.21
N GLY A 504 33.48 -17.56 -0.90
CA GLY A 504 32.84 -17.21 0.37
C GLY A 504 32.65 -18.44 1.26
N ASP A 505 33.05 -18.36 2.53
CA ASP A 505 32.72 -19.38 3.53
C ASP A 505 31.20 -19.53 3.62
N GLN A 506 30.72 -20.76 3.41
CA GLN A 506 29.30 -21.07 3.32
C GLN A 506 28.65 -21.08 4.70
N GLU A 507 27.51 -20.38 4.78
CA GLU A 507 26.40 -20.57 5.70
C GLU A 507 26.75 -20.95 7.15
N THR A 508 26.72 -19.96 8.05
CA THR A 508 26.62 -20.27 9.48
C THR A 508 25.15 -20.39 9.86
N GLU A 509 24.70 -21.61 10.17
CA GLU A 509 23.42 -21.83 10.86
C GLU A 509 23.41 -21.02 12.18
N SER A 510 22.43 -20.13 12.32
CA SER A 510 22.24 -19.41 13.57
C SER A 510 21.31 -20.21 14.52
N TYR A 511 21.39 -19.89 15.81
CA TYR A 511 20.70 -20.58 16.90
C TYR A 511 19.18 -20.27 16.95
N GLU A 512 18.50 -20.29 15.80
CA GLU A 512 17.05 -19.98 15.69
C GLU A 512 16.46 -20.39 14.32
N GLY A 513 17.18 -21.18 13.51
CA GLY A 513 16.72 -21.56 12.16
C GLY A 513 16.76 -20.42 11.13
N THR A 514 17.42 -19.30 11.45
CA THR A 514 17.66 -18.20 10.51
C THR A 514 18.97 -18.43 9.77
N ILE A 515 18.92 -18.58 8.45
CA ILE A 515 20.10 -18.68 7.59
C ILE A 515 20.76 -17.30 7.49
N MET A 516 22.00 -17.20 7.95
CA MET A 516 22.82 -16.01 7.80
C MET A 516 23.73 -16.18 6.59
N LEU A 517 23.42 -15.48 5.50
CA LEU A 517 24.26 -15.44 4.30
C LEU A 517 25.36 -14.39 4.47
N ASP A 518 26.62 -14.79 4.30
CA ASP A 518 27.72 -13.84 4.17
C ASP A 518 27.60 -13.11 2.82
N ALA A 519 27.26 -11.83 2.86
CA ALA A 519 27.14 -10.99 1.66
C ALA A 519 28.50 -10.48 1.14
N THR A 520 29.61 -10.85 1.77
CA THR A 520 30.97 -10.48 1.35
C THR A 520 31.26 -10.82 -0.12
N PRO A 521 30.94 -12.01 -0.65
CA PRO A 521 31.14 -12.34 -2.06
C PRO A 521 30.41 -11.38 -3.01
N LEU A 522 29.20 -10.96 -2.66
CA LEU A 522 28.41 -10.03 -3.48
C LEU A 522 29.10 -8.66 -3.59
N THR A 523 29.56 -8.09 -2.47
CA THR A 523 30.16 -6.76 -2.47
C THR A 523 31.52 -6.70 -3.18
N ARG A 524 32.21 -7.83 -3.33
CA ARG A 524 33.44 -7.95 -4.13
C ARG A 524 33.17 -7.74 -5.62
N LEU A 525 31.96 -8.03 -6.11
CA LEU A 525 31.61 -7.94 -7.53
C LEU A 525 31.52 -6.51 -8.03
N LEU A 526 31.42 -5.52 -7.13
CA LEU A 526 31.31 -4.11 -7.52
C LEU A 526 32.62 -3.60 -8.14
N SER A 527 32.48 -3.01 -9.33
CA SER A 527 33.58 -2.34 -10.03
C SER A 527 33.99 -1.04 -9.33
N LYS A 528 35.14 -0.49 -9.73
CA LYS A 528 35.61 0.81 -9.23
C LYS A 528 34.60 1.94 -9.53
N SER A 529 34.05 2.00 -10.74
CA SER A 529 33.07 3.03 -11.12
C SER A 529 31.75 2.89 -10.34
N GLN A 530 31.32 1.66 -10.05
CA GLN A 530 30.14 1.41 -9.22
C GLN A 530 30.38 1.81 -7.75
N LEU A 531 31.59 1.59 -7.23
CA LEU A 531 31.98 2.10 -5.92
C LEU A 531 32.05 3.63 -5.91
N GLU A 532 32.56 4.27 -6.95
CA GLU A 532 32.54 5.72 -7.10
C GLU A 532 31.12 6.26 -7.14
N PHE A 533 30.19 5.61 -7.84
CA PHE A 533 28.77 5.95 -7.82
C PHE A 533 28.18 5.88 -6.39
N LEU A 534 28.49 4.83 -5.63
CA LEU A 534 27.98 4.63 -4.27
C LEU A 534 28.65 5.51 -3.21
N LEU A 535 29.88 5.98 -3.44
CA LEU A 535 30.72 6.65 -2.44
C LEU A 535 31.01 8.12 -2.77
N GLY A 536 30.80 8.54 -4.01
CA GLY A 536 31.24 9.82 -4.57
C GLY A 536 32.74 9.84 -4.90
N ASP A 537 33.59 9.57 -3.90
CA ASP A 537 35.04 9.40 -4.06
C ASP A 537 35.50 8.19 -3.25
N ALA A 538 35.66 7.06 -3.95
CA ALA A 538 36.06 5.79 -3.33
C ALA A 538 37.45 5.86 -2.68
N ALA A 539 38.39 6.64 -3.24
CA ALA A 539 39.75 6.75 -2.73
C ALA A 539 39.78 7.56 -1.42
N ALA A 540 39.02 8.65 -1.35
CA ALA A 540 38.88 9.44 -0.13
C ALA A 540 38.24 8.63 1.01
N VAL A 541 37.22 7.82 0.69
CA VAL A 541 36.57 6.93 1.66
C VAL A 541 37.53 5.82 2.11
N ALA A 542 38.27 5.18 1.19
CA ALA A 542 39.30 4.19 1.55
C ALA A 542 40.36 4.78 2.49
N ALA A 543 40.83 6.00 2.21
CA ALA A 543 41.78 6.70 3.06
C ALA A 543 41.20 7.01 4.45
N TRP A 544 39.89 7.31 4.54
CA TRP A 544 39.21 7.45 5.82
C TRP A 544 39.16 6.12 6.58
N CYS A 545 38.78 5.01 5.94
CA CYS A 545 38.77 3.67 6.54
C CYS A 545 40.15 3.30 7.11
N ARG A 546 41.23 3.49 6.32
CA ARG A 546 42.61 3.26 6.75
C ARG A 546 42.99 4.07 8.01
N ARG A 547 42.55 5.33 8.08
CA ARG A 547 42.79 6.16 9.27
C ARG A 547 42.03 5.66 10.50
N GLN A 548 40.81 5.14 10.33
CA GLN A 548 40.04 4.60 11.45
C GLN A 548 40.64 3.28 11.96
N LEU A 549 41.04 2.37 11.07
CA LEU A 549 41.58 1.06 11.45
C LEU A 549 42.92 1.16 12.21
N ARG A 550 43.66 2.26 12.04
CA ARG A 550 44.88 2.55 12.82
C ARG A 550 44.62 2.97 14.27
N ARG A 551 43.37 3.29 14.63
CA ARG A 551 42.99 3.65 16.00
C ARG A 551 42.87 2.40 16.88
N PRO A 552 42.98 2.54 18.21
CA PRO A 552 42.58 1.50 19.15
C PRO A 552 41.15 1.02 18.85
N GLU A 553 40.85 -0.24 19.12
CA GLU A 553 39.57 -0.86 18.75
C GLU A 553 38.37 -0.13 19.37
N GLU A 554 38.55 0.37 20.60
CA GLU A 554 37.57 1.13 21.37
C GLU A 554 37.23 2.50 20.72
N GLU A 555 38.13 3.04 19.89
CA GLU A 555 37.97 4.32 19.20
C GLU A 555 37.51 4.16 17.74
N ARG A 556 37.40 2.92 17.23
CA ARG A 556 36.97 2.65 15.86
C ARG A 556 35.45 2.80 15.73
N PRO A 557 34.95 3.27 14.57
CA PRO A 557 33.52 3.17 14.26
C PRO A 557 33.06 1.71 14.37
N ALA A 558 31.97 1.49 15.12
CA ALA A 558 31.45 0.16 15.37
C ALA A 558 31.15 -0.58 14.06
N GLY A 559 31.75 -1.77 13.90
CA GLY A 559 31.56 -2.61 12.73
C GLY A 559 32.52 -2.43 11.57
N LEU A 560 33.49 -1.51 11.68
CA LEU A 560 34.56 -1.38 10.70
C LEU A 560 35.80 -2.14 11.18
N THR A 561 36.08 -3.30 10.57
CA THR A 561 37.18 -4.19 10.95
C THR A 561 38.21 -4.39 9.84
N ALA A 562 37.84 -4.12 8.59
CA ALA A 562 38.72 -4.28 7.43
C ALA A 562 38.73 -3.07 6.50
N GLU A 563 39.77 -2.94 5.67
CA GLU A 563 39.90 -1.86 4.68
C GLU A 563 38.87 -1.99 3.56
N LEU A 564 38.51 -0.86 2.92
CA LEU A 564 37.54 -0.83 1.80
C LEU A 564 37.98 -1.69 0.60
N ASP A 565 39.29 -1.88 0.42
CA ASP A 565 39.82 -2.71 -0.67
C ASP A 565 39.66 -4.21 -0.38
N ALA A 566 39.44 -4.60 0.88
CA ALA A 566 39.13 -5.97 1.27
C ALA A 566 37.63 -6.26 1.12
N PRO A 567 37.23 -7.45 0.64
CA PRO A 567 35.81 -7.84 0.52
C PRO A 567 35.02 -7.62 1.82
N ARG A 568 35.61 -8.02 2.95
CA ARG A 568 34.99 -7.85 4.27
C ARG A 568 34.73 -6.37 4.61
N GLY A 569 35.67 -5.48 4.32
CA GLY A 569 35.53 -4.06 4.59
C GLY A 569 34.49 -3.39 3.69
N ARG A 570 34.35 -3.87 2.43
CA ARG A 570 33.23 -3.46 1.56
C ARG A 570 31.89 -3.85 2.14
N ALA A 571 31.72 -5.10 2.55
CA ALA A 571 30.47 -5.58 3.15
C ALA A 571 30.12 -4.80 4.42
N GLU A 572 31.09 -4.64 5.32
CA GLU A 572 30.91 -3.88 6.56
C GLU A 572 30.49 -2.44 6.33
N LEU A 573 31.11 -1.76 5.35
CA LEU A 573 30.78 -0.38 5.02
C LEU A 573 29.44 -0.27 4.28
N LEU A 574 29.28 -0.98 3.16
CA LEU A 574 28.16 -0.79 2.23
C LEU A 574 26.83 -1.31 2.79
N LEU A 575 26.85 -2.35 3.62
CA LEU A 575 25.63 -2.97 4.16
C LEU A 575 25.18 -2.31 5.48
N ARG A 576 25.90 -1.30 5.96
CA ARG A 576 25.59 -0.54 7.17
C ARG A 576 25.39 0.93 6.80
N PRO A 577 24.16 1.36 6.45
CA PRO A 577 23.91 2.69 5.89
C PRO A 577 24.39 3.84 6.79
N GLU A 578 24.34 3.68 8.11
CA GLU A 578 24.81 4.71 9.06
C GLU A 578 26.34 4.83 9.06
N LEU A 579 27.06 3.70 9.01
CA LEU A 579 28.53 3.70 8.91
C LEU A 579 28.97 4.26 7.55
N LEU A 580 28.28 3.89 6.47
CA LEU A 580 28.50 4.42 5.13
C LEU A 580 28.33 5.94 5.08
N LEU A 581 27.24 6.47 5.64
CA LEU A 581 27.01 7.92 5.69
C LEU A 581 28.01 8.63 6.59
N GLN A 582 28.44 8.02 7.70
CA GLN A 582 29.50 8.58 8.52
C GLN A 582 30.79 8.70 7.70
N ALA A 583 31.19 7.66 6.96
CA ALA A 583 32.37 7.69 6.11
C ALA A 583 32.26 8.77 5.02
N ILE A 584 31.15 8.83 4.29
CA ILE A 584 30.89 9.85 3.26
C ILE A 584 30.89 11.25 3.86
N SER A 585 30.30 11.45 5.05
CA SER A 585 30.26 12.77 5.69
C SER A 585 31.64 13.33 6.01
N LYS A 586 32.62 12.44 6.28
CA LYS A 586 33.98 12.81 6.65
C LYS A 586 34.93 12.85 5.46
N ALA A 587 34.71 11.98 4.47
CA ALA A 587 35.58 11.85 3.31
C ALA A 587 35.13 12.71 2.13
N VAL A 588 33.82 12.82 1.88
CA VAL A 588 33.25 13.41 0.66
C VAL A 588 32.07 14.34 0.99
N PRO A 589 32.30 15.53 1.58
CA PRO A 589 31.21 16.40 2.05
C PRO A 589 30.21 16.84 0.97
N LYS A 590 30.64 16.97 -0.30
CA LYS A 590 29.75 17.30 -1.42
C LYS A 590 28.69 16.22 -1.65
N GLU A 591 29.10 14.95 -1.58
CA GLU A 591 28.20 13.80 -1.74
C GLU A 591 27.20 13.71 -0.57
N LEU A 592 27.64 14.05 0.65
CA LEU A 592 26.70 14.19 1.78
C LEU A 592 25.63 15.26 1.50
N SER A 593 26.00 16.41 0.92
CA SER A 593 25.04 17.46 0.57
C SER A 593 24.02 16.99 -0.46
N ARG A 594 24.47 16.23 -1.48
CA ARG A 594 23.58 15.60 -2.47
C ARG A 594 22.58 14.66 -1.79
N ARG A 595 23.04 13.82 -0.86
CA ARG A 595 22.18 12.88 -0.12
C ARG A 595 21.19 13.59 0.79
N LYS A 596 21.60 14.68 1.44
CA LYS A 596 20.68 15.51 2.23
C LYS A 596 19.62 16.18 1.36
N ALA A 597 19.96 16.57 0.13
CA ALA A 597 18.98 17.08 -0.83
C ALA A 597 17.98 15.99 -1.23
N ALA A 598 18.45 14.76 -1.49
CA ALA A 598 17.59 13.61 -1.76
C ALA A 598 16.70 13.26 -0.55
N ASP A 599 17.24 13.25 0.68
CA ASP A 599 16.45 13.07 1.91
C ASP A 599 15.35 14.14 2.01
N HIS A 600 15.66 15.39 1.65
CA HIS A 600 14.69 16.49 1.66
C HIS A 600 13.61 16.31 0.60
N GLU A 601 13.99 15.87 -0.60
CA GLU A 601 13.06 15.57 -1.69
C GLU A 601 12.12 14.43 -1.32
N VAL A 602 12.65 13.31 -0.79
CA VAL A 602 11.83 12.19 -0.29
C VAL A 602 10.89 12.68 0.80
N MET A 603 11.37 13.49 1.74
CA MET A 603 10.53 14.08 2.78
C MET A 603 9.43 14.99 2.22
N LEU A 604 9.69 15.75 1.14
CA LEU A 604 8.70 16.58 0.47
C LEU A 604 7.67 15.75 -0.31
N ASN A 605 8.12 14.68 -0.95
CA ASN A 605 7.28 13.74 -1.69
C ASN A 605 6.42 12.87 -0.78
N TRP A 606 6.91 12.62 0.44
CA TRP A 606 6.19 11.90 1.48
C TRP A 606 5.13 12.77 2.17
N ARG A 607 4.89 14.02 1.73
CA ARG A 607 3.80 14.85 2.27
C ARG A 607 2.52 14.02 2.22
N PRO A 608 1.95 13.64 3.38
CA PRO A 608 0.72 12.89 3.38
C PRO A 608 -0.34 13.70 2.66
N ASP A 609 -1.27 13.02 2.00
CA ASP A 609 -2.50 13.66 1.53
C ASP A 609 -3.02 14.52 2.69
N GLU A 610 -3.17 15.84 2.48
CA GLU A 610 -3.57 16.79 3.52
C GLU A 610 -4.89 16.34 4.19
N ARG A 611 -5.66 15.51 3.49
CA ARG A 611 -6.91 14.88 3.91
C ARG A 611 -6.75 13.75 4.94
N ALA A 612 -5.61 13.04 4.99
CA ALA A 612 -5.37 11.94 5.94
C ALA A 612 -5.27 12.41 7.41
N HIS A 613 -5.17 13.72 7.64
CA HIS A 613 -4.95 14.34 8.95
C HIS A 613 -6.09 15.24 9.42
N GLN A 614 -7.27 15.15 8.79
CA GLN A 614 -8.43 15.88 9.26
C GLN A 614 -8.75 15.47 10.70
N THR A 615 -8.58 16.45 11.59
CA THR A 615 -8.86 16.34 13.01
C THR A 615 -10.36 16.24 13.23
N TYR A 616 -10.77 15.78 14.40
CA TYR A 616 -12.18 15.82 14.80
C TYR A 616 -12.84 17.19 14.51
N GLN A 617 -12.12 18.30 14.73
CA GLN A 617 -12.64 19.64 14.47
C GLN A 617 -12.83 19.91 12.98
N ASP A 618 -11.89 19.48 12.13
CA ASP A 618 -12.02 19.64 10.67
C ASP A 618 -13.24 18.87 10.16
N TRP A 619 -13.47 17.64 10.65
CA TRP A 619 -14.66 16.85 10.30
C TRP A 619 -15.95 17.49 10.77
N LYS A 620 -15.95 18.03 12.00
CA LYS A 620 -17.09 18.77 12.52
C LYS A 620 -17.42 19.98 11.65
N VAL A 621 -16.42 20.76 11.24
CA VAL A 621 -16.62 21.91 10.33
C VAL A 621 -17.23 21.46 9.00
N MET A 622 -16.70 20.42 8.36
CA MET A 622 -17.25 19.92 7.09
C MET A 622 -18.70 19.42 7.23
N LEU A 623 -19.03 18.71 8.32
CA LEU A 623 -20.40 18.28 8.60
C LEU A 623 -21.34 19.47 8.82
N GLU A 624 -20.88 20.48 9.56
CA GLU A 624 -21.65 21.71 9.78
C GLU A 624 -21.84 22.51 8.48
N GLU A 625 -20.85 22.57 7.61
CA GLU A 625 -20.96 23.18 6.27
C GLU A 625 -21.98 22.42 5.42
N ARG A 626 -21.93 21.08 5.39
CA ARG A 626 -22.93 20.26 4.69
C ARG A 626 -24.32 20.46 5.29
N PHE A 627 -24.45 20.56 6.60
CA PHE A 627 -25.72 20.85 7.28
C PHE A 627 -26.31 22.22 6.92
N ARG A 628 -25.46 23.23 6.67
CA ARG A 628 -25.87 24.58 6.23
C ARG A 628 -26.16 24.67 4.73
N SER A 629 -25.66 23.72 3.94
CA SER A 629 -25.83 23.70 2.49
C SER A 629 -27.29 23.53 2.05
N ASN A 630 -27.59 23.89 0.80
CA ASN A 630 -28.93 23.73 0.23
C ASN A 630 -29.16 22.27 -0.23
N LEU A 631 -29.33 21.36 0.73
CA LEU A 631 -29.52 19.93 0.48
C LEU A 631 -30.69 19.63 -0.48
N LYS A 632 -31.75 20.46 -0.45
CA LYS A 632 -32.87 20.33 -1.40
C LYS A 632 -32.41 20.54 -2.84
N GLN A 633 -31.61 21.58 -3.07
CA GLN A 633 -31.10 21.87 -4.40
C GLN A 633 -30.12 20.78 -4.86
N THR A 634 -29.19 20.37 -3.98
CA THR A 634 -28.28 19.25 -4.26
C THR A 634 -29.03 17.99 -4.68
N LEU A 635 -30.10 17.61 -3.96
CA LEU A 635 -30.89 16.43 -4.31
C LEU A 635 -31.66 16.60 -5.63
N ARG A 636 -32.18 17.78 -5.96
CA ARG A 636 -32.83 18.02 -7.27
C ARG A 636 -31.84 17.88 -8.42
N ASP A 637 -30.65 18.44 -8.25
CA ASP A 637 -29.63 18.46 -9.30
C ASP A 637 -29.05 17.05 -9.48
N CYS A 638 -28.81 16.33 -8.38
CA CYS A 638 -28.19 15.01 -8.41
C CYS A 638 -29.19 13.87 -8.66
N LEU A 639 -30.47 14.01 -8.29
CA LEU A 639 -31.50 12.98 -8.37
C LEU A 639 -32.80 13.55 -8.99
N PRO A 640 -32.77 13.97 -10.28
CA PRO A 640 -33.92 14.57 -10.97
C PRO A 640 -35.11 13.61 -11.10
N GLU A 641 -34.91 12.31 -10.91
CA GLU A 641 -35.98 11.30 -10.88
C GLU A 641 -36.87 11.38 -9.63
N LEU A 642 -36.44 12.05 -8.56
CA LEU A 642 -37.25 12.23 -7.36
C LEU A 642 -38.20 13.42 -7.54
N ASP A 643 -39.48 13.23 -7.20
CA ASP A 643 -40.44 14.33 -7.21
C ASP A 643 -40.15 15.36 -6.11
N SER A 644 -40.78 16.53 -6.21
CA SER A 644 -40.57 17.65 -5.29
C SER A 644 -40.89 17.31 -3.82
N MET A 645 -41.85 16.41 -3.58
CA MET A 645 -42.26 15.98 -2.23
C MET A 645 -41.23 15.02 -1.63
N LEU A 646 -40.77 14.04 -2.40
CA LEU A 646 -39.70 13.11 -2.01
C LEU A 646 -38.39 13.84 -1.79
N VAL A 647 -38.02 14.80 -2.65
CA VAL A 647 -36.85 15.66 -2.43
C VAL A 647 -36.95 16.43 -1.12
N ALA A 648 -38.11 17.03 -0.83
CA ALA A 648 -38.30 17.76 0.42
C ALA A 648 -38.20 16.85 1.65
N SER A 649 -38.76 15.65 1.56
CA SER A 649 -38.72 14.62 2.61
C SER A 649 -37.30 14.10 2.84
N ALA A 650 -36.60 13.75 1.76
CA ALA A 650 -35.21 13.31 1.77
C ALA A 650 -34.28 14.37 2.35
N ALA A 651 -34.40 15.64 1.92
CA ALA A 651 -33.61 16.73 2.48
C ALA A 651 -33.88 16.93 3.99
N GLY A 652 -35.14 16.77 4.41
CA GLY A 652 -35.53 16.83 5.82
C GLY A 652 -34.97 15.68 6.66
N LEU A 653 -35.00 14.45 6.12
CA LEU A 653 -34.37 13.27 6.73
C LEU A 653 -32.86 13.43 6.83
N TRP A 654 -32.20 13.80 5.73
CA TRP A 654 -30.75 14.03 5.71
C TRP A 654 -30.32 15.08 6.74
N LYS A 655 -31.07 16.19 6.83
CA LYS A 655 -30.82 17.22 7.82
C LYS A 655 -30.98 16.71 9.26
N ARG A 656 -31.97 15.84 9.51
CA ARG A 656 -32.15 15.19 10.82
C ARG A 656 -30.99 14.26 11.15
N HIS A 657 -30.57 13.42 10.21
CA HIS A 657 -29.42 12.51 10.40
C HIS A 657 -28.11 13.27 10.63
N LEU A 658 -27.88 14.38 9.92
CA LEU A 658 -26.75 15.27 10.17
C LEU A 658 -26.82 15.93 11.55
N GLN A 659 -28.02 16.36 11.97
CA GLN A 659 -28.22 16.97 13.29
C GLN A 659 -27.99 15.96 14.43
N ASP A 660 -28.47 14.73 14.26
CA ASP A 660 -28.24 13.62 15.18
C ASP A 660 -26.74 13.32 15.28
N LEU A 661 -26.06 13.23 14.13
CA LEU A 661 -24.61 13.03 14.10
C LEU A 661 -23.84 14.17 14.78
N LEU A 662 -24.19 15.42 14.51
CA LEU A 662 -23.57 16.61 15.09
C LEU A 662 -23.90 16.86 16.57
N SER A 663 -24.78 16.06 17.18
CA SER A 663 -25.03 16.13 18.62
C SER A 663 -23.75 15.81 19.40
N SER A 664 -23.50 16.52 20.52
CA SER A 664 -22.15 16.75 21.06
C SER A 664 -21.31 15.49 21.29
N ASP A 665 -21.97 14.41 21.70
CA ASP A 665 -21.28 13.19 22.11
C ASP A 665 -21.29 12.14 20.98
N HIS A 666 -22.23 12.22 20.02
CA HIS A 666 -22.40 11.21 18.99
C HIS A 666 -21.29 11.26 17.93
N LEU A 667 -20.98 12.44 17.38
CA LEU A 667 -19.87 12.58 16.42
C LEU A 667 -18.54 12.16 17.06
N GLN A 668 -18.31 12.54 18.32
CA GLN A 668 -17.06 12.20 19.01
C GLN A 668 -16.97 10.70 19.25
N ALA A 669 -18.06 10.04 19.66
CA ALA A 669 -18.12 8.59 19.79
C ALA A 669 -17.86 7.90 18.46
N LYS A 670 -18.56 8.28 17.37
CA LYS A 670 -18.39 7.72 16.02
C LYS A 670 -16.99 7.96 15.44
N TYR A 671 -16.42 9.14 15.64
CA TYR A 671 -15.04 9.45 15.22
C TYR A 671 -14.02 8.62 15.99
N THR A 672 -14.20 8.49 17.30
CA THR A 672 -13.33 7.65 18.15
C THR A 672 -13.48 6.18 17.80
N GLU A 673 -14.70 5.72 17.56
CA GLU A 673 -15.00 4.36 17.09
C GLU A 673 -14.28 4.06 15.77
N ALA A 674 -14.45 4.95 14.78
CA ALA A 674 -13.76 4.84 13.50
C ALA A 674 -12.25 4.77 13.70
N ARG A 675 -11.66 5.64 14.55
CA ARG A 675 -10.22 5.75 14.79
C ARG A 675 -9.60 4.64 15.65
N CYS A 676 -10.34 4.12 16.62
CA CYS A 676 -9.80 3.25 17.67
C CYS A 676 -10.12 1.77 17.45
N GLN A 677 -11.19 1.45 16.73
CA GLN A 677 -11.44 0.06 16.36
C GLN A 677 -10.60 -0.26 15.13
N GLY A 678 -9.49 -0.97 15.35
CA GLY A 678 -8.75 -1.60 14.27
C GLY A 678 -9.65 -2.56 13.52
N ARG A 679 -10.29 -2.05 12.46
CA ARG A 679 -11.32 -2.77 11.70
C ARG A 679 -10.65 -3.79 10.79
N ASP A 680 -10.15 -4.87 11.37
CA ASP A 680 -9.91 -6.11 10.63
C ASP A 680 -11.25 -6.80 10.37
N ASN A 681 -12.14 -6.14 9.62
CA ASN A 681 -13.52 -6.59 9.38
C ASN A 681 -13.52 -7.95 8.68
N TRP A 682 -12.51 -8.19 7.83
CA TRP A 682 -12.28 -9.46 7.16
C TRP A 682 -11.48 -10.47 7.99
N GLN A 683 -11.09 -10.16 9.22
CA GLN A 683 -10.39 -11.09 10.13
C GLN A 683 -9.16 -11.72 9.47
N LEU A 684 -8.37 -10.91 8.75
CA LEU A 684 -7.16 -11.33 8.03
C LEU A 684 -5.95 -11.40 8.95
N ARG A 685 -5.90 -10.61 10.02
CA ARG A 685 -4.75 -10.53 10.93
C ARG A 685 -4.36 -11.90 11.50
N PRO A 686 -5.27 -12.74 12.03
CA PRO A 686 -4.89 -14.05 12.58
C PRO A 686 -4.30 -15.01 11.53
N LEU A 687 -4.55 -14.77 10.23
CA LEU A 687 -4.03 -15.58 9.14
C LEU A 687 -2.63 -15.15 8.69
N LEU A 688 -2.22 -13.92 9.01
CA LEU A 688 -0.98 -13.30 8.53
C LEU A 688 0.07 -13.15 9.63
N ILE A 689 -0.38 -12.82 10.85
CA ILE A 689 0.47 -12.70 12.03
C ILE A 689 0.10 -13.86 12.94
N LYS A 690 0.96 -14.87 12.98
CA LYS A 690 0.91 -15.83 14.08
C LYS A 690 1.31 -15.06 15.32
N ASP A 691 0.35 -14.81 16.21
CA ASP A 691 0.70 -14.31 17.54
C ASP A 691 1.78 -15.24 18.09
N PRO A 692 2.88 -14.71 18.67
CA PRO A 692 3.83 -15.57 19.36
C PRO A 692 3.00 -16.44 20.31
N PRO A 693 3.16 -17.78 20.27
CA PRO A 693 2.34 -18.68 21.05
C PRO A 693 2.31 -18.11 22.45
N ALA A 694 1.11 -17.78 22.96
CA ALA A 694 0.93 -17.17 24.27
C ALA A 694 1.89 -17.91 25.19
N GLU A 695 2.97 -17.23 25.61
CA GLU A 695 4.02 -17.87 26.39
C GLU A 695 3.26 -18.51 27.55
N GLY A 696 3.14 -19.84 27.52
CA GLY A 696 2.34 -20.55 28.51
C GLY A 696 2.79 -20.06 29.86
N GLU A 697 1.89 -19.93 30.83
CA GLU A 697 2.25 -19.40 32.16
C GLU A 697 3.50 -20.08 32.75
N ASP A 698 3.85 -21.28 32.27
CA ASP A 698 5.10 -21.99 32.50
C ASP A 698 6.38 -21.34 31.93
N ALA A 699 6.38 -20.73 30.74
CA ALA A 699 7.53 -19.99 30.21
C ALA A 699 7.77 -18.71 31.03
N HIS A 700 6.70 -18.02 31.44
CA HIS A 700 6.80 -16.85 32.30
C HIS A 700 7.23 -17.21 33.73
N LYS A 701 6.79 -18.36 34.25
CA LYS A 701 7.29 -18.96 35.51
C LYS A 701 8.74 -19.40 35.41
N GLN A 702 9.17 -20.04 34.31
CA GLN A 702 10.58 -20.41 34.10
C GLN A 702 11.48 -19.18 33.98
N ARG A 703 10.99 -18.10 33.33
CA ARG A 703 11.73 -16.84 33.20
C ARG A 703 11.83 -16.11 34.55
N ARG A 704 10.76 -16.10 35.36
CA ARG A 704 10.79 -15.61 36.76
C ARG A 704 11.71 -16.45 37.64
N GLN A 705 11.65 -17.78 37.55
CA GLN A 705 12.54 -18.67 38.30
C GLN A 705 14.01 -18.53 37.89
N ARG A 706 14.31 -18.23 36.62
CA ARG A 706 15.68 -17.92 36.17
C ARG A 706 16.17 -16.57 36.68
N VAL A 707 15.32 -15.55 36.71
CA VAL A 707 15.66 -14.23 37.28
C VAL A 707 15.83 -14.31 38.80
N ASP A 708 14.97 -15.04 39.50
CA ASP A 708 15.07 -15.27 40.95
C ASP A 708 16.26 -16.15 41.34
N LYS A 709 16.62 -17.16 40.52
CA LYS A 709 17.85 -17.94 40.73
C LYS A 709 19.11 -17.11 40.50
N ARG A 710 19.07 -16.13 39.58
CA ARG A 710 20.20 -15.23 39.31
C ARG A 710 20.32 -14.10 40.33
N ALA A 711 19.20 -13.69 40.95
CA ALA A 711 19.17 -12.71 42.03
C ALA A 711 19.51 -13.32 43.42
N LYS A 712 19.47 -14.65 43.56
CA LYS A 712 19.78 -15.36 44.82
C LYS A 712 21.13 -16.10 44.83
N GLN A 713 21.95 -15.96 43.79
CA GLN A 713 23.35 -16.40 43.85
C GLN A 713 24.21 -15.27 44.47
N PRO A 714 24.86 -15.48 45.63
CA PRO A 714 25.80 -14.52 46.19
C PRO A 714 27.00 -14.35 45.25
N SER A 715 27.41 -13.11 44.99
CA SER A 715 28.54 -12.77 44.11
C SER A 715 29.93 -13.05 44.71
N ASP A 716 30.04 -13.97 45.67
CA ASP A 716 31.26 -14.16 46.47
C ASP A 716 32.01 -15.46 46.14
N GLN A 717 31.76 -16.08 44.97
CA GLN A 717 32.45 -17.33 44.57
C GLN A 717 33.03 -17.32 43.15
N LEU A 718 33.27 -16.15 42.55
CA LEU A 718 33.92 -16.06 41.21
C LEU A 718 35.13 -15.12 41.15
N THR A 719 35.73 -14.77 42.29
CA THR A 719 36.97 -13.99 42.33
C THR A 719 38.18 -14.69 42.94
N ASP A 720 38.05 -15.92 43.50
CA ASP A 720 39.19 -16.61 44.13
C ASP A 720 40.00 -17.52 43.18
N ASP A 721 39.45 -17.97 42.05
CA ASP A 721 40.20 -18.88 41.15
C ASP A 721 41.06 -18.15 40.08
N ARG A 722 40.92 -16.83 39.94
CA ARG A 722 41.70 -16.04 38.97
C ARG A 722 42.86 -15.25 39.58
N ALA A 723 42.95 -15.20 40.91
CA ALA A 723 44.02 -14.51 41.64
C ALA A 723 45.25 -15.38 41.95
N ASN A 724 45.20 -16.70 41.69
CA ASN A 724 46.27 -17.63 42.04
C ASN A 724 47.23 -18.01 40.89
N GLN A 725 47.19 -17.30 39.75
CA GLN A 725 48.11 -17.53 38.62
C GLN A 725 49.03 -16.35 38.26
N GLN A 726 48.93 -15.19 38.93
CA GLN A 726 49.83 -14.07 38.65
C GLN A 726 50.25 -13.34 39.94
N ALA A 727 51.17 -13.95 40.68
CA ALA A 727 51.96 -13.27 41.70
C ALA A 727 53.41 -13.75 41.65
N GLY A 728 54.19 -13.12 40.76
CA GLY A 728 55.64 -13.21 40.74
C GLY A 728 56.22 -11.81 40.50
N GLN A 729 56.73 -11.22 41.59
CA GLN A 729 57.65 -10.07 41.63
C GLN A 729 57.05 -8.66 41.41
N ARG A 730 56.83 -7.89 42.48
CA ARG A 730 57.78 -6.89 43.04
C ARG A 730 57.10 -6.08 44.16
N LYS A 731 57.95 -5.47 44.99
CA LYS A 731 57.72 -5.03 46.36
C LYS A 731 57.34 -3.54 46.46
N ASN A 732 56.39 -3.25 47.36
CA ASN A 732 56.33 -2.14 48.34
C ASN A 732 56.10 -0.65 47.92
N PRO A 733 55.58 0.19 48.85
CA PRO A 733 54.34 0.96 48.65
C PRO A 733 54.46 2.45 49.08
N GLU A 734 53.32 3.12 49.30
CA GLU A 734 53.02 4.42 49.96
C GLU A 734 52.26 5.38 49.01
N ALA A 735 51.21 6.11 49.37
CA ALA A 735 50.38 6.22 50.58
C ALA A 735 49.08 7.00 50.22
N ASP A 736 47.99 6.74 50.96
CA ASP A 736 47.03 7.70 51.57
C ASP A 736 46.48 8.93 50.79
N GLN A 737 45.24 9.41 50.94
CA GLN A 737 44.02 9.07 51.69
C GLN A 737 42.97 10.16 51.37
N ARG A 738 41.67 9.85 51.58
CA ARG A 738 40.58 10.75 52.04
C ARG A 738 40.04 11.82 51.05
N THR A 739 38.75 12.16 50.98
CA THR A 739 37.61 11.97 51.91
C THR A 739 36.27 12.18 51.17
N GLU A 740 35.25 11.47 51.62
CA GLU A 740 33.81 11.78 51.53
C GLU A 740 33.46 13.19 52.06
N ARG A 741 32.35 13.80 51.59
CA ARG A 741 31.06 13.93 52.33
C ARG A 741 30.15 15.07 51.82
N ASN A 742 28.84 14.82 52.00
CA ASN A 742 27.72 15.75 52.22
C ASN A 742 27.07 16.41 51.00
N SER A 743 25.75 16.65 50.95
CA SER A 743 24.52 16.12 51.58
C SER A 743 23.37 17.02 51.08
N ASP A 744 22.18 16.45 50.98
CA ASP A 744 20.95 17.08 50.51
C ASP A 744 20.38 18.23 51.38
N GLN A 745 19.41 18.92 50.75
CA GLN A 745 18.34 19.78 51.28
C GLN A 745 18.60 21.30 51.41
N ARG A 746 17.97 22.07 50.50
CA ARG A 746 17.06 23.16 50.92
C ARG A 746 16.06 23.57 49.82
N THR A 747 14.81 23.60 50.24
CA THR A 747 13.55 23.92 49.55
C THR A 747 13.39 25.36 49.06
N GLU A 748 12.61 25.46 47.97
CA GLU A 748 11.62 26.49 47.60
C GLU A 748 11.63 27.86 48.28
N ARG A 749 11.74 28.91 47.43
CA ARG A 749 10.84 30.08 47.30
C ARG A 749 11.65 31.30 46.84
N LYS A 750 11.47 31.74 45.59
CA LYS A 750 11.10 33.13 45.22
C LYS A 750 11.13 33.40 43.71
N SER A 751 10.12 34.17 43.31
CA SER A 751 10.01 35.09 42.17
C SER A 751 9.71 34.55 40.78
N GLU A 752 8.42 34.24 40.60
CA GLU A 752 7.63 34.68 39.43
C GLU A 752 7.57 36.22 39.39
N GLN A 753 8.34 36.85 38.50
CA GLN A 753 8.08 38.17 37.88
C GLN A 753 9.32 38.55 37.06
N GLY A 754 9.41 38.08 35.81
CA GLY A 754 10.55 38.42 34.95
C GLY A 754 10.54 37.89 33.52
N THR A 755 9.55 37.09 33.12
CA THR A 755 9.56 36.32 31.87
C THR A 755 8.40 36.67 30.93
N LYS A 756 8.14 37.96 30.70
CA LYS A 756 7.22 38.37 29.60
C LYS A 756 7.70 39.52 28.72
N ARG A 757 8.88 40.11 28.98
CA ARG A 757 9.44 41.21 28.15
C ARG A 757 10.71 40.86 27.38
N LYS A 758 11.32 39.68 27.60
CA LYS A 758 12.56 39.26 26.91
C LYS A 758 12.36 38.29 25.74
N SER A 759 11.14 37.78 25.51
CA SER A 759 10.86 36.86 24.39
C SER A 759 10.53 37.59 23.09
N GLU A 760 9.82 38.72 23.14
CA GLU A 760 9.36 39.43 21.94
C GLU A 760 10.48 40.20 21.23
N GLN A 761 11.44 40.75 21.97
CA GLN A 761 12.57 41.50 21.38
C GLN A 761 13.65 40.59 20.74
N ARG A 762 13.58 39.27 20.97
CA ARG A 762 14.52 38.28 20.40
C ARG A 762 14.02 37.67 19.09
N THR A 763 12.72 37.78 18.80
CA THR A 763 12.10 37.27 17.57
C THR A 763 12.25 38.22 16.38
N GLU A 764 12.24 39.54 16.57
CA GLU A 764 12.40 40.50 15.46
C GLU A 764 13.84 40.58 14.95
N ARG A 765 14.86 40.57 15.84
CA ARG A 765 16.27 40.60 15.43
C ARG A 765 16.73 39.34 14.64
N ASN A 766 16.04 38.21 14.83
CA ASN A 766 16.34 36.97 14.11
C ASN A 766 15.67 36.89 12.72
N GLY A 767 14.64 37.70 12.45
CA GLY A 767 13.99 37.78 11.13
C GLY A 767 14.87 38.45 10.08
N ASP A 768 15.49 39.58 10.44
CA ASP A 768 16.29 40.39 9.51
C ASP A 768 17.64 39.77 9.14
N GLN A 769 18.27 39.02 10.05
CA GLN A 769 19.48 38.26 9.73
C GLN A 769 19.19 37.06 8.80
N ARG A 770 17.97 36.53 8.81
CA ARG A 770 17.57 35.38 7.99
C ARG A 770 17.27 35.77 6.54
N ASN A 771 16.75 36.99 6.30
CA ASN A 771 16.53 37.50 4.95
C ASN A 771 17.84 37.92 4.24
N LYS A 772 18.83 38.47 4.96
CA LYS A 772 20.15 38.81 4.37
C LYS A 772 20.96 37.58 3.95
N ARG A 773 20.85 36.43 4.65
CA ARG A 773 21.48 35.16 4.24
C ARG A 773 20.82 34.50 3.03
N ARG A 774 19.53 34.76 2.79
CA ARG A 774 18.78 34.23 1.63
C ARG A 774 19.17 34.88 0.30
N SER A 775 19.58 36.14 0.31
CA SER A 775 20.03 36.86 -0.90
C SER A 775 21.44 36.43 -1.34
N GLY A 776 22.35 36.16 -0.40
CA GLY A 776 23.70 35.67 -0.71
C GLY A 776 23.76 34.24 -1.28
N GLN A 777 22.86 33.34 -0.85
CA GLN A 777 22.78 31.95 -1.34
C GLN A 777 22.20 31.82 -2.77
N TRP A 778 21.61 32.88 -3.32
CA TRP A 778 21.08 32.86 -4.70
C TRP A 778 22.19 33.02 -5.75
N ALA A 779 23.32 33.66 -5.41
CA ALA A 779 24.44 33.87 -6.33
C ALA A 779 25.33 32.61 -6.52
N GLU A 780 25.44 31.73 -5.50
CA GLU A 780 26.20 30.48 -5.59
C GLU A 780 25.48 29.39 -6.41
N ARG A 781 24.14 29.41 -6.49
CA ARG A 781 23.32 28.44 -7.25
C ARG A 781 23.54 28.46 -8.77
N ASN A 782 24.01 29.58 -9.33
CA ASN A 782 24.25 29.68 -10.78
C ASN A 782 25.64 29.18 -11.21
N GLY A 783 26.58 28.96 -10.27
CA GLY A 783 27.91 28.43 -10.56
C GLY A 783 27.95 26.90 -10.70
N ASP A 784 27.11 26.18 -9.94
CA ASP A 784 27.17 24.72 -9.86
C ASP A 784 26.46 24.00 -11.02
N GLN A 785 25.45 24.62 -11.65
CA GLN A 785 24.73 24.01 -12.79
C GLN A 785 25.63 23.89 -14.04
N ARG A 786 26.51 24.87 -14.28
CA ARG A 786 27.48 24.85 -15.40
C ARG A 786 28.56 23.78 -15.26
N THR A 787 28.79 23.27 -14.05
CA THR A 787 29.86 22.30 -13.78
C THR A 787 29.37 20.87 -13.94
N ALA A 788 28.06 20.59 -13.80
CA ALA A 788 27.49 19.27 -14.07
C ALA A 788 27.30 19.02 -15.58
N ASP A 789 26.93 20.03 -16.35
CA ASP A 789 26.82 19.93 -17.81
C ASP A 789 28.21 19.74 -18.49
N GLN A 790 29.29 20.27 -17.90
CA GLN A 790 30.67 20.08 -18.38
C GLN A 790 31.23 18.65 -18.22
N TRP A 791 30.62 17.80 -17.39
CA TRP A 791 31.06 16.40 -17.22
C TRP A 791 30.35 15.45 -18.18
N ALA A 792 29.12 15.76 -18.59
CA ALA A 792 28.40 15.03 -19.63
C ALA A 792 28.97 15.27 -21.04
N GLU A 793 29.66 16.39 -21.27
CA GLU A 793 30.33 16.68 -22.56
C GLU A 793 31.74 16.07 -22.69
N ARG A 794 32.34 15.57 -21.59
CA ARG A 794 33.76 15.20 -21.59
C ARG A 794 34.09 13.74 -21.92
N ASP A 795 33.12 12.83 -21.86
CA ASP A 795 33.35 11.38 -22.07
C ASP A 795 32.47 10.72 -23.15
N GLY A 796 31.75 11.50 -23.97
CA GLY A 796 30.78 10.96 -24.93
C GLY A 796 31.08 11.27 -26.39
N ASP A 797 32.09 10.64 -26.98
CA ASP A 797 32.23 10.63 -28.44
C ASP A 797 32.76 9.27 -28.91
N GLN A 798 31.86 8.27 -29.00
CA GLN A 798 31.66 7.42 -30.18
C GLN A 798 30.69 6.24 -29.90
N HIS A 799 29.71 6.09 -30.81
CA HIS A 799 28.92 4.88 -31.11
C HIS A 799 27.61 4.55 -30.36
N LEU A 800 26.81 5.55 -29.97
CA LEU A 800 25.34 5.40 -30.09
C LEU A 800 24.90 5.84 -31.50
N PRO A 801 23.91 5.20 -32.14
CA PRO A 801 23.18 5.84 -33.24
C PRO A 801 22.77 7.22 -32.75
N LYS A 802 23.15 8.29 -33.48
CA LYS A 802 22.88 9.69 -33.08
C LYS A 802 21.44 9.87 -32.58
N GLU A 803 20.53 9.15 -33.20
CA GLU A 803 19.11 9.05 -32.87
C GLU A 803 18.80 8.62 -31.42
N LEU A 804 19.53 7.67 -30.82
CA LEU A 804 19.30 7.21 -29.43
C LEU A 804 19.91 8.16 -28.40
N GLN A 805 21.06 8.76 -28.71
CA GLN A 805 21.66 9.80 -27.88
C GLN A 805 20.80 11.07 -27.89
N GLU A 806 20.22 11.38 -29.04
CA GLU A 806 19.23 12.44 -29.22
C GLU A 806 17.90 12.08 -28.53
N LEU A 807 17.49 10.81 -28.51
CA LEU A 807 16.33 10.34 -27.75
C LEU A 807 16.51 10.50 -26.24
N SER A 808 17.67 10.13 -25.70
CA SER A 808 18.00 10.28 -24.27
C SER A 808 18.06 11.76 -23.88
N ARG A 809 18.68 12.60 -24.73
CA ARG A 809 18.68 14.06 -24.57
C ARG A 809 17.27 14.65 -24.64
N GLN A 810 16.44 14.21 -25.57
CA GLN A 810 15.04 14.63 -25.70
C GLN A 810 14.21 14.21 -24.49
N GLN A 811 14.34 12.97 -24.00
CA GLN A 811 13.64 12.51 -22.79
C GLN A 811 14.07 13.30 -21.55
N GLN A 812 15.36 13.61 -21.45
CA GLN A 812 15.87 14.43 -20.36
C GLN A 812 15.38 15.89 -20.47
N GLN A 813 15.27 16.42 -21.69
CA GLN A 813 14.73 17.75 -21.97
C GLN A 813 13.22 17.83 -21.71
N GLU A 814 12.43 16.87 -22.19
CA GLU A 814 10.99 16.76 -21.94
C GLU A 814 10.73 16.64 -20.43
N ARG A 815 11.53 15.85 -19.71
CA ARG A 815 11.43 15.77 -18.24
C ARG A 815 11.72 17.12 -17.58
N ARG A 816 12.78 17.83 -18.02
CA ARG A 816 13.10 19.19 -17.53
C ARG A 816 11.99 20.20 -17.85
N GLU A 817 11.38 20.10 -19.03
CA GLU A 817 10.29 20.97 -19.48
C GLU A 817 9.00 20.69 -18.72
N LEU A 818 8.66 19.42 -18.50
CA LEU A 818 7.52 18.98 -17.70
C LEU A 818 7.68 19.44 -16.25
N GLU A 819 8.85 19.24 -15.65
CA GLU A 819 9.17 19.76 -14.33
C GLU A 819 9.12 21.30 -14.28
N SER A 820 9.59 21.98 -15.32
CA SER A 820 9.53 23.44 -15.43
C SER A 820 8.08 23.94 -15.54
N ARG A 821 7.23 23.23 -16.28
CA ARG A 821 5.80 23.52 -16.40
C ARG A 821 5.10 23.28 -15.07
N HIS A 822 5.33 22.13 -14.44
CA HIS A 822 4.78 21.82 -13.11
C HIS A 822 5.25 22.82 -12.04
N ARG A 823 6.52 23.25 -12.08
CA ARG A 823 7.04 24.30 -11.20
C ARG A 823 6.34 25.64 -11.41
N ARG A 824 6.04 26.02 -12.66
CA ARG A 824 5.29 27.24 -12.99
C ARG A 824 3.84 27.15 -12.52
N GLU A 825 3.14 26.05 -12.80
CA GLU A 825 1.77 25.80 -12.33
C GLU A 825 1.68 25.87 -10.80
N MET A 826 2.63 25.24 -10.09
CA MET A 826 2.68 25.30 -8.63
C MET A 826 3.01 26.71 -8.09
N GLN A 827 3.72 27.55 -8.85
CA GLN A 827 3.95 28.95 -8.49
C GLN A 827 2.70 29.78 -8.72
N GLU A 828 2.00 29.59 -9.83
CA GLU A 828 0.74 30.27 -10.14
C GLU A 828 -0.36 29.92 -9.13
N LEU A 829 -0.47 28.64 -8.74
CA LEU A 829 -1.45 28.18 -7.77
C LEU A 829 -1.18 28.77 -6.37
N LYS A 830 0.10 28.86 -5.97
CA LYS A 830 0.52 29.55 -4.75
C LYS A 830 0.25 31.05 -4.79
N GLN A 831 0.35 31.67 -5.97
CA GLN A 831 0.07 33.09 -6.15
C GLN A 831 -1.43 33.36 -6.04
N ARG A 832 -2.27 32.55 -6.70
CA ARG A 832 -3.74 32.63 -6.59
C ARG A 832 -4.22 32.45 -5.15
N GLN A 833 -3.68 31.48 -4.42
CA GLN A 833 -4.02 31.27 -3.00
C GLN A 833 -3.65 32.48 -2.13
N ARG A 834 -2.55 33.19 -2.43
CA ARG A 834 -2.19 34.41 -1.70
C ARG A 834 -3.15 35.55 -2.01
N GLU A 835 -3.49 35.74 -3.29
CA GLU A 835 -4.45 36.75 -3.72
C GLU A 835 -5.83 36.53 -3.10
N GLU A 836 -6.31 35.29 -3.05
CA GLU A 836 -7.58 34.93 -2.42
C GLU A 836 -7.57 35.18 -0.90
N LEU A 837 -6.47 34.83 -0.22
CA LEU A 837 -6.32 35.12 1.22
C LEU A 837 -6.26 36.64 1.50
N ASP A 838 -5.64 37.42 0.63
CA ASP A 838 -5.58 38.86 0.74
C ASP A 838 -6.95 39.51 0.45
N GLU A 839 -7.73 38.97 -0.49
CA GLU A 839 -9.13 39.37 -0.72
C GLU A 839 -10.03 39.08 0.47
N ILE A 840 -9.92 37.88 1.08
CA ILE A 840 -10.69 37.52 2.28
C ILE A 840 -10.34 38.47 3.43
N ARG A 841 -9.05 38.74 3.68
CA ARG A 841 -8.63 39.71 4.70
C ARG A 841 -9.12 41.13 4.40
N SER A 842 -9.15 41.52 3.13
CA SER A 842 -9.67 42.84 2.72
C SER A 842 -11.18 42.93 3.00
N ARG A 843 -11.95 41.87 2.71
CA ARG A 843 -13.40 41.80 3.00
C ARG A 843 -13.68 41.85 4.51
N ASP A 844 -12.90 41.14 5.31
CA ASP A 844 -13.03 41.15 6.77
C ASP A 844 -12.71 42.53 7.36
N ASN A 845 -11.72 43.24 6.81
CA ASN A 845 -11.38 44.60 7.23
C ASN A 845 -12.40 45.65 6.74
N GLN A 846 -13.16 45.36 5.68
CA GLN A 846 -14.17 46.26 5.13
C GLN A 846 -15.58 46.08 5.72
N GLN A 847 -15.80 45.19 6.70
CA GLN A 847 -17.05 45.15 7.48
C GLN A 847 -16.91 45.90 8.82
N PRO A 848 -17.34 47.17 8.95
CA PRO A 848 -17.33 47.87 10.21
C PRO A 848 -18.61 47.52 10.99
N ASN A 849 -18.45 46.89 12.16
CA ASN A 849 -19.17 47.19 13.41
C ASN A 849 -20.69 47.48 13.35
N SER A 850 -21.51 46.64 12.71
CA SER A 850 -22.98 46.72 12.85
C SER A 850 -23.56 45.86 13.98
N ARG A 851 -22.75 45.07 14.71
CA ARG A 851 -23.23 44.12 15.74
C ARG A 851 -22.98 44.51 17.21
N ARG A 852 -22.93 45.80 17.54
CA ARG A 852 -22.91 46.27 18.96
C ARG A 852 -24.00 47.28 19.28
N ARG A 853 -25.27 46.86 19.25
CA ARG A 853 -26.34 47.44 20.09
C ARG A 853 -27.36 46.34 20.44
N SER A 854 -27.21 45.71 21.60
CA SER A 854 -28.32 45.06 22.31
C SER A 854 -28.86 46.03 23.38
N PRO A 855 -30.18 46.24 23.51
CA PRO A 855 -30.74 47.08 24.56
C PRO A 855 -30.73 46.33 25.91
N ARG A 856 -30.25 47.00 26.95
CA ARG A 856 -30.46 46.60 28.35
C ARG A 856 -31.94 46.76 28.70
N ALA A 857 -32.60 45.66 29.07
CA ALA A 857 -33.87 45.70 29.78
C ALA A 857 -33.64 46.12 31.24
N ARG A 858 -34.44 47.08 31.73
CA ARG A 858 -34.60 47.42 33.15
C ARG A 858 -35.90 46.76 33.67
N PRO A 859 -35.94 46.31 34.93
CA PRO A 859 -37.18 45.97 35.63
C PRO A 859 -37.74 47.19 36.39
N ASP A 860 -39.07 47.28 36.53
CA ASP A 860 -39.83 47.88 37.65
C ASP A 860 -41.33 47.90 37.26
N GLU A 861 -42.21 47.21 37.99
CA GLU A 861 -43.04 47.66 39.14
C GLU A 861 -44.36 48.37 38.77
N ARG A 862 -45.46 47.78 39.28
CA ARG A 862 -46.79 48.31 39.66
C ARG A 862 -47.70 48.95 38.60
N GLY A 863 -48.96 48.51 38.63
CA GLY A 863 -50.13 49.08 37.95
C GLY A 863 -51.14 48.01 37.61
#